data_AF-A0AAJ7DXE3-F1
#
_entry.id   AF-A0AAJ7DXE3-F1
#
_cell.length_a   1.000
_cell.length_b   1.000
_cell.length_c   1.000
_cell.angle_alpha   90.00
_cell.angle_beta   90.00
_cell.angle_gamma   90.00
#
_symmetry.space_group_name_H-M   'P 1'
#
loop_
_entity.id
_entity.type
_entity.pdbx_description
1 polymer ?
#
loop_
_entity_poly.entity_id
_entity_poly.type
_entity_poly.pdbx_seq_one_letter_code
_entity_poly.pdbx_strand_id
1 'polypeptide(L)'
;MIMDSDDTESKMHLIQNQVPKEYALLLSLLERRHLAAFKSLVRRNLYENPASIDLNYRLPYPILMNFLDKAASDNLPEFVDFLLEMGADPNIVNSERNRAPIHFATEAGNVAALGALLQHRNISLNIKAGGLTALHFAVKANSEECARLLLEAGASPNVTNSQGLTALHFAAEKNKRNMVQLIVDKSQILELDTYRDRKKETTRMIIQRKYPDIALPETLDRLDYERLLRYYLTANDEVNFLKALEKMEDIVVNNKIELLKIAIEHNLRDAAKELLHNNIPDTENLYELGKIAIEQAYPDILHELLTINAKLANRLLLPASQELGISTRPGTANTNNRLKCLKMILNQDGVDVRQEDDKGNSPLHYAARAECQEALELLLQKGSYIGHMNNFNIPPLVHITSDALKNHLDDCLTSCNEGTEEYEIIMNYKNLAPQSFREVGDNENEEYTRPFGSSNGYTKSRSETETLLYIASQKNLRHLLKHPLLASFLYLKYLNIRHILYLNFFLYVIFFINLNLYIWLISSAPVQTEVSSTNINATVLNGHESSDILRNWKNQLVVSILLFVSLMYMLIRELLQFASSPLNYISSLMNWFEIVLIALTFALLCGASSEVGAVAILLSTWELIILMAQHPRMSIDIEMFKTVTINFTKFLFLYIFLILAFAFSFFVLFKENESFPNPFASLFKTIVMITGEFDASNLPFVIYPILSRFIFIGFIFLIVIILLNLLNGLAVNDTAEILAESELVCLISRAQLVAYVERVVVGSSFLPRTQSCCCINYLLLRRVVKSPLHFLARKILLFPSYLPYARLSIKPLKSFEMTLHGQEKRRNRCSALKMDPLIAQRAKDILTERNKQSSEDKILAQLNALRKTFEGLEANVRKIQHTLTGNTVDDSEKS
;
A
#
# COMPACT_ATOMS: atom_id res chain seq x y z
N MET A 1 16.60 -24.61 56.78
CA MET A 1 16.77 -23.82 58.02
C MET A 1 15.64 -22.82 58.08
N ILE A 2 14.91 -22.80 59.19
CA ILE A 2 13.76 -21.91 59.43
C ILE A 2 14.34 -20.50 59.60
N MET A 3 13.92 -19.57 58.76
CA MET A 3 14.40 -18.18 58.74
C MET A 3 13.39 -17.32 59.50
N ASP A 4 13.86 -16.55 60.48
CA ASP A 4 13.07 -15.71 61.37
C ASP A 4 12.25 -14.64 60.62
N SER A 5 11.01 -14.40 61.08
CA SER A 5 10.06 -13.46 60.46
C SER A 5 10.47 -12.00 60.57
N ASP A 6 11.16 -11.61 61.64
CA ASP A 6 11.50 -10.20 61.93
C ASP A 6 12.58 -9.65 60.97
N ASP A 7 13.35 -10.56 60.35
CA ASP A 7 14.38 -10.24 59.38
C ASP A 7 13.79 -9.91 57.99
N THR A 8 12.50 -10.22 57.75
CA THR A 8 11.82 -9.95 56.47
C THR A 8 11.20 -8.55 56.38
N GLU A 9 10.65 -8.02 57.47
CA GLU A 9 10.10 -6.65 57.52
C GLU A 9 11.20 -5.58 57.39
N SER A 10 12.33 -5.78 58.06
CA SER A 10 13.49 -4.88 57.97
C SER A 10 14.09 -4.85 56.55
N LYS A 11 14.08 -5.99 55.84
CA LYS A 11 14.52 -6.09 54.44
C LYS A 11 13.53 -5.44 53.46
N MET A 12 12.22 -5.54 53.72
CA MET A 12 11.17 -4.89 52.92
C MET A 12 11.26 -3.36 52.95
N HIS A 13 11.58 -2.76 54.10
CA HIS A 13 11.81 -1.32 54.21
C HIS A 13 13.05 -0.83 53.45
N LEU A 14 14.12 -1.63 53.37
CA LEU A 14 15.30 -1.31 52.57
C LEU A 14 15.02 -1.38 51.05
N ILE A 15 14.23 -2.36 50.62
CA ILE A 15 13.87 -2.58 49.22
C ILE A 15 13.01 -1.42 48.67
N GLN A 16 12.08 -0.88 49.47
CA GLN A 16 11.20 0.23 49.05
C GLN A 16 11.94 1.56 48.82
N ASN A 17 13.11 1.77 49.43
CA ASN A 17 13.87 3.01 49.33
C ASN A 17 14.87 3.03 48.16
N GLN A 18 15.24 1.87 47.60
CA GLN A 18 16.25 1.75 46.54
C GLN A 18 15.69 1.31 45.18
N VAL A 19 14.48 0.75 45.13
CA VAL A 19 13.86 0.17 43.92
C VAL A 19 12.78 1.12 43.36
N PRO A 20 12.68 1.34 42.03
CA PRO A 20 11.56 2.09 41.47
C PRO A 20 10.22 1.43 41.84
N LYS A 21 9.19 2.26 42.11
CA LYS A 21 7.91 1.83 42.70
C LYS A 21 7.23 0.69 41.93
N GLU A 22 7.37 0.67 40.60
CA GLU A 22 6.80 -0.36 39.73
C GLU A 22 7.42 -1.75 39.98
N TYR A 23 8.75 -1.83 40.12
CA TYR A 23 9.46 -3.08 40.36
C TYR A 23 9.25 -3.60 41.79
N ALA A 24 9.14 -2.71 42.77
CA ALA A 24 8.80 -3.09 44.15
C ALA A 24 7.39 -3.71 44.22
N LEU A 25 6.44 -3.17 43.45
CA LEU A 25 5.08 -3.70 43.36
C LEU A 25 5.07 -5.05 42.63
N LEU A 26 5.78 -5.19 41.51
CA LEU A 26 5.95 -6.48 40.80
C LEU A 26 6.57 -7.56 41.71
N LEU A 27 7.59 -7.23 42.49
CA LEU A 27 8.21 -8.14 43.44
C LEU A 27 7.20 -8.58 44.51
N SER A 28 6.45 -7.64 45.08
CA SER A 28 5.42 -7.97 46.08
C SER A 28 4.32 -8.88 45.53
N LEU A 29 3.95 -8.73 44.25
CA LEU A 29 2.96 -9.58 43.59
C LEU A 29 3.50 -11.00 43.33
N LEU A 30 4.78 -11.11 43.00
CA LEU A 30 5.48 -12.39 42.81
C LEU A 30 5.59 -13.15 44.14
N GLU A 31 5.99 -12.47 45.22
CA GLU A 31 6.06 -13.05 46.57
C GLU A 31 4.68 -13.50 47.08
N ARG A 32 3.63 -12.72 46.77
CA ARG A 32 2.23 -13.07 47.08
C ARG A 32 1.62 -14.10 46.11
N ARG A 33 2.35 -14.55 45.09
CA ARG A 33 1.92 -15.52 44.05
C ARG A 33 0.66 -15.10 43.29
N HIS A 34 0.43 -13.79 43.12
CA HIS A 34 -0.79 -13.28 42.51
C HIS A 34 -0.64 -13.03 41.00
N LEU A 35 -0.72 -14.10 40.21
CA LEU A 35 -0.41 -14.11 38.76
C LEU A 35 -1.27 -13.14 37.93
N ALA A 36 -2.59 -13.05 38.18
CA ALA A 36 -3.49 -12.24 37.34
C ALA A 36 -3.16 -10.74 37.38
N ALA A 37 -2.87 -10.22 38.57
CA ALA A 37 -2.45 -8.82 38.76
C ALA A 37 -1.03 -8.57 38.23
N PHE A 38 -0.14 -9.56 38.34
CA PHE A 38 1.19 -9.50 37.75
C PHE A 38 1.10 -9.39 36.22
N LYS A 39 0.28 -10.23 35.57
CA LYS A 39 0.06 -10.22 34.12
C LYS A 39 -0.53 -8.91 33.62
N SER A 40 -1.53 -8.38 34.30
CA SER A 40 -2.19 -7.13 33.87
C SER A 40 -1.24 -5.93 33.98
N LEU A 41 -0.42 -5.87 35.04
CA LEU A 41 0.51 -4.78 35.25
C LEU A 41 1.67 -4.79 34.24
N VAL A 42 2.26 -5.97 33.99
CA VAL A 42 3.33 -6.12 32.98
C VAL A 42 2.81 -5.77 31.59
N ARG A 43 1.64 -6.30 31.18
CA ARG A 43 1.06 -6.00 29.86
C ARG A 43 0.77 -4.51 29.71
N ARG A 44 0.09 -3.91 30.69
CA ARG A 44 -0.27 -2.49 30.65
C ARG A 44 0.97 -1.61 30.45
N ASN A 45 2.02 -1.85 31.21
CA ASN A 45 3.22 -1.02 31.16
C ASN A 45 4.04 -1.25 29.87
N LEU A 46 4.10 -2.48 29.35
CA LEU A 46 4.72 -2.77 28.05
C LEU A 46 3.96 -2.14 26.87
N TYR A 47 2.62 -2.09 26.92
CA TYR A 47 1.80 -1.43 25.91
C TYR A 47 1.89 0.10 25.97
N GLU A 48 1.91 0.69 27.17
CA GLU A 48 1.97 2.14 27.35
C GLU A 48 3.38 2.71 27.03
N ASN A 49 4.46 2.00 27.39
CA ASN A 49 5.84 2.39 27.03
C ASN A 49 6.80 1.17 27.04
N PRO A 50 7.38 0.75 25.90
CA PRO A 50 8.25 -0.43 25.83
C PRO A 50 9.59 -0.29 26.57
N ALA A 51 9.98 0.93 26.95
CA ALA A 51 11.19 1.21 27.73
C ALA A 51 10.91 1.39 29.25
N SER A 52 9.67 1.24 29.70
CA SER A 52 9.29 1.53 31.09
C SER A 52 9.68 0.42 32.07
N ILE A 53 9.53 -0.85 31.66
CA ILE A 53 9.82 -2.01 32.50
C ILE A 53 10.77 -2.95 31.76
N ASP A 54 11.98 -3.05 32.29
CA ASP A 54 12.95 -4.08 31.93
C ASP A 54 12.65 -5.34 32.75
N LEU A 55 12.21 -6.41 32.09
CA LEU A 55 11.96 -7.70 32.76
C LEU A 55 13.26 -8.37 33.23
N ASN A 56 14.38 -7.98 32.64
CA ASN A 56 15.72 -8.40 33.05
C ASN A 56 16.30 -7.47 34.13
N TYR A 57 15.47 -6.56 34.68
CA TYR A 57 15.88 -5.68 35.77
C TYR A 57 16.38 -6.48 36.97
N ARG A 58 17.55 -6.08 37.44
CA ARG A 58 18.22 -6.70 38.56
C ARG A 58 17.77 -6.07 39.86
N LEU A 59 17.18 -6.86 40.75
CA LEU A 59 16.80 -6.39 42.07
C LEU A 59 18.05 -6.13 42.93
N PRO A 60 18.16 -4.98 43.63
CA PRO A 60 19.28 -4.67 44.49
C PRO A 60 19.35 -5.60 45.72
N TYR A 61 20.42 -5.43 46.52
CA TYR A 61 20.62 -6.19 47.76
C TYR A 61 19.40 -6.09 48.69
N PRO A 62 18.93 -7.20 49.32
CA PRO A 62 19.59 -8.50 49.52
C PRO A 62 19.26 -9.59 48.49
N ILE A 63 18.34 -9.36 47.56
CA ILE A 63 17.82 -10.39 46.66
C ILE A 63 18.82 -10.70 45.55
N LEU A 64 19.40 -9.65 44.94
CA LEU A 64 20.42 -9.72 43.88
C LEU A 64 20.04 -10.60 42.67
N MET A 65 18.75 -10.86 42.43
CA MET A 65 18.22 -11.77 41.39
C MET A 65 17.28 -11.01 40.44
N ASN A 66 17.14 -11.51 39.21
CA ASN A 66 16.11 -11.04 38.28
C ASN A 66 14.75 -11.67 38.63
N PHE A 67 13.63 -11.14 38.09
CA PHE A 67 12.31 -11.73 38.33
C PHE A 67 12.23 -13.19 37.87
N LEU A 68 12.87 -13.50 36.74
CA LEU A 68 12.95 -14.86 36.21
C LEU A 68 13.80 -15.78 37.11
N ASP A 69 14.95 -15.30 37.60
CA ASP A 69 15.78 -16.03 38.56
C ASP A 69 14.99 -16.38 39.83
N LYS A 70 14.26 -15.39 40.37
CA LYS A 70 13.47 -15.54 41.60
C LYS A 70 12.31 -16.52 41.40
N ALA A 71 11.58 -16.41 40.29
CA ALA A 71 10.52 -17.36 39.93
C ALA A 71 11.05 -18.79 39.75
N ALA A 72 12.23 -18.94 39.14
CA ALA A 72 12.89 -20.24 38.97
C ALA A 72 13.35 -20.85 40.31
N SER A 73 13.85 -20.02 41.24
CA SER A 73 14.28 -20.44 42.57
C SER A 73 13.12 -20.78 43.52
N ASP A 74 11.95 -20.15 43.36
CA ASP A 74 10.78 -20.35 44.22
C ASP A 74 9.78 -21.40 43.69
N ASN A 75 10.13 -22.09 42.58
CA ASN A 75 9.32 -23.10 41.90
C ASN A 75 7.97 -22.60 41.37
N LEU A 76 7.96 -21.48 40.65
CA LEU A 76 6.75 -20.84 40.10
C LEU A 76 6.66 -20.99 38.56
N PRO A 77 6.19 -22.15 38.03
CA PRO A 77 6.20 -22.41 36.58
C PRO A 77 5.34 -21.42 35.78
N GLU A 78 4.16 -21.06 36.29
CA GLU A 78 3.23 -20.15 35.61
C GLU A 78 3.78 -18.72 35.45
N PHE A 79 4.63 -18.29 36.40
CA PHE A 79 5.34 -17.01 36.32
C PHE A 79 6.52 -17.09 35.36
N VAL A 80 7.24 -18.21 35.34
CA VAL A 80 8.32 -18.49 34.39
C VAL A 80 7.78 -18.45 32.96
N ASP A 81 6.72 -19.20 32.65
CA ASP A 81 6.11 -19.23 31.32
C ASP A 81 5.70 -17.83 30.88
N PHE A 82 5.03 -17.07 31.76
CA PHE A 82 4.61 -15.72 31.44
C PHE A 82 5.78 -14.75 31.24
N LEU A 83 6.81 -14.80 32.07
CA LEU A 83 7.99 -13.94 31.93
C LEU A 83 8.73 -14.23 30.62
N LEU A 84 8.84 -15.49 30.24
CA LEU A 84 9.42 -15.91 28.97
C LEU A 84 8.53 -15.51 27.77
N GLU A 85 7.21 -15.64 27.89
CA GLU A 85 6.26 -15.12 26.88
C GLU A 85 6.39 -13.61 26.64
N MET A 86 6.72 -12.84 27.68
CA MET A 86 6.90 -11.39 27.59
C MET A 86 8.33 -10.99 27.16
N GLY A 87 9.22 -11.94 26.89
CA GLY A 87 10.56 -11.68 26.35
C GLY A 87 11.68 -11.52 27.38
N ALA A 88 11.53 -12.06 28.61
CA ALA A 88 12.65 -12.13 29.55
C ALA A 88 13.74 -13.07 29.03
N ASP A 89 15.00 -12.68 29.15
CA ASP A 89 16.13 -13.46 28.64
C ASP A 89 16.55 -14.54 29.65
N PRO A 90 16.40 -15.84 29.32
CA PRO A 90 16.68 -16.92 30.26
C PRO A 90 18.16 -17.27 30.39
N ASN A 91 19.00 -16.69 29.54
CA ASN A 91 20.43 -17.01 29.44
C ASN A 91 21.31 -16.04 30.24
N ILE A 92 20.73 -15.05 30.92
CA ILE A 92 21.49 -14.08 31.71
C ILE A 92 22.13 -14.78 32.92
N VAL A 93 23.45 -14.66 33.04
CA VAL A 93 24.20 -15.14 34.20
C VAL A 93 24.33 -14.01 35.21
N ASN A 94 23.79 -14.23 36.39
CA ASN A 94 23.92 -13.37 37.54
C ASN A 94 25.38 -13.30 38.02
N SER A 95 26.03 -12.15 37.86
CA SER A 95 27.47 -11.98 38.13
C SER A 95 27.85 -12.16 39.59
N GLU A 96 26.97 -11.85 40.55
CA GLU A 96 27.28 -11.95 41.98
C GLU A 96 27.11 -13.38 42.49
N ARG A 97 26.04 -14.07 42.05
CA ARG A 97 25.78 -15.46 42.47
C ARG A 97 26.42 -16.50 41.56
N ASN A 98 26.93 -16.10 40.39
CA ASN A 98 27.44 -16.99 39.35
C ASN A 98 26.43 -18.09 38.99
N ARG A 99 25.18 -17.71 38.70
CA ARG A 99 24.07 -18.61 38.34
C ARG A 99 23.19 -17.99 37.26
N ALA A 100 22.54 -18.83 36.47
CA ALA A 100 21.49 -18.44 35.53
C ALA A 100 20.14 -19.02 36.01
N PRO A 101 18.98 -18.63 35.47
CA PRO A 101 17.67 -19.16 35.87
C PRO A 101 17.62 -20.69 35.94
N ILE A 102 18.21 -21.37 34.95
CA ILE A 102 18.29 -22.84 34.90
C ILE A 102 19.17 -23.43 36.03
N HIS A 103 20.21 -22.70 36.46
CA HIS A 103 21.06 -23.10 37.58
C HIS A 103 20.34 -22.94 38.92
N PHE A 104 19.54 -21.88 39.08
CA PHE A 104 18.73 -21.70 40.29
C PHE A 104 17.66 -22.78 40.43
N ALA A 105 16.95 -23.11 39.34
CA ALA A 105 15.97 -24.18 39.35
C ALA A 105 16.60 -25.55 39.70
N THR A 106 17.77 -25.84 39.14
CA THR A 106 18.47 -27.12 39.35
C THR A 106 19.12 -27.24 40.74
N GLU A 107 19.72 -26.17 41.26
CA GLU A 107 20.32 -26.13 42.60
C GLU A 107 19.27 -26.28 43.71
N ALA A 108 18.08 -25.70 43.52
CA ALA A 108 16.95 -25.84 44.45
C ALA A 108 16.18 -27.17 44.31
N GLY A 109 16.40 -27.94 43.24
CA GLY A 109 15.64 -29.16 42.95
C GLY A 109 14.22 -28.91 42.43
N ASN A 110 13.96 -27.74 41.85
CA ASN A 110 12.65 -27.30 41.38
C ASN A 110 12.32 -27.88 40.01
N VAL A 111 11.79 -29.10 39.99
CA VAL A 111 11.46 -29.86 38.77
C VAL A 111 10.42 -29.14 37.90
N ALA A 112 9.40 -28.54 38.49
CA ALA A 112 8.30 -27.91 37.73
C ALA A 112 8.75 -26.60 37.03
N ALA A 113 9.46 -25.72 37.76
CA ALA A 113 10.03 -24.52 37.15
C ALA A 113 11.13 -24.85 36.12
N LEU A 114 11.91 -25.90 36.34
CA LEU A 114 12.86 -26.40 35.35
C LEU A 114 12.14 -26.91 34.09
N GLY A 115 11.05 -27.65 34.25
CA GLY A 115 10.22 -28.12 33.13
C GLY A 115 9.64 -26.96 32.31
N ALA A 116 9.14 -25.92 32.97
CA ALA A 116 8.66 -24.68 32.33
C ALA A 116 9.77 -23.98 31.53
N LEU A 117 10.96 -23.80 32.13
CA LEU A 117 12.13 -23.28 31.41
C LEU A 117 12.42 -24.13 30.16
N LEU A 118 12.56 -25.44 30.30
CA LEU A 118 12.98 -26.33 29.20
C LEU A 118 11.97 -26.41 28.02
N GLN A 119 10.72 -25.99 28.20
CA GLN A 119 9.73 -25.92 27.11
C GLN A 119 10.02 -24.79 26.09
N HIS A 120 10.77 -23.76 26.49
CA HIS A 120 11.08 -22.62 25.62
C HIS A 120 12.36 -22.84 24.82
N ARG A 121 12.28 -22.59 23.50
CA ARG A 121 13.37 -22.84 22.54
C ARG A 121 14.62 -21.98 22.72
N ASN A 122 14.52 -20.83 23.40
CA ASN A 122 15.62 -19.85 23.49
C ASN A 122 16.61 -20.17 24.61
N ILE A 123 16.38 -21.23 25.38
CA ILE A 123 17.24 -21.59 26.51
C ILE A 123 18.48 -22.31 26.03
N SER A 124 19.64 -21.84 26.50
CA SER A 124 20.91 -22.51 26.31
C SER A 124 21.17 -23.45 27.48
N LEU A 125 21.14 -24.76 27.22
CA LEU A 125 21.22 -25.79 28.27
C LEU A 125 22.62 -25.91 28.89
N ASN A 126 23.64 -25.52 28.12
CA ASN A 126 25.05 -25.72 28.45
C ASN A 126 25.75 -24.45 28.97
N ILE A 127 24.99 -23.43 29.39
CA ILE A 127 25.54 -22.20 29.99
C ILE A 127 26.43 -22.57 31.17
N LYS A 128 27.62 -21.99 31.23
CA LYS A 128 28.53 -22.11 32.38
C LYS A 128 28.35 -20.94 33.31
N ALA A 129 28.00 -21.20 34.56
CA ALA A 129 27.94 -20.20 35.61
C ALA A 129 28.93 -20.58 36.73
N GLY A 130 29.92 -19.72 36.99
CA GLY A 130 31.05 -20.06 37.86
C GLY A 130 31.88 -21.26 37.34
N GLY A 131 31.82 -21.52 36.04
CA GLY A 131 32.46 -22.66 35.40
C GLY A 131 31.75 -24.01 35.61
N LEU A 132 30.49 -24.05 36.05
CA LEU A 132 29.66 -25.27 36.16
C LEU A 132 28.41 -25.12 35.28
N THR A 133 27.92 -26.23 34.71
CA THR A 133 26.64 -26.26 33.97
C THR A 133 25.48 -26.72 34.86
N ALA A 134 24.24 -26.52 34.42
CA ALA A 134 23.03 -27.02 35.07
C ALA A 134 23.10 -28.51 35.45
N LEU A 135 23.68 -29.33 34.57
CA LEU A 135 23.87 -30.77 34.82
C LEU A 135 24.88 -31.03 35.95
N HIS A 136 25.94 -30.22 36.09
CA HIS A 136 26.86 -30.30 37.23
C HIS A 136 26.15 -29.93 38.55
N PHE A 137 25.23 -28.95 38.52
CA PHE A 137 24.43 -28.60 39.69
C PHE A 137 23.46 -29.71 40.08
N ALA A 138 22.80 -30.34 39.12
CA ALA A 138 21.96 -31.50 39.37
C ALA A 138 22.77 -32.66 40.01
N VAL A 139 23.98 -32.93 39.48
CA VAL A 139 24.90 -33.92 40.08
C VAL A 139 25.36 -33.47 41.46
N LYS A 140 25.64 -32.18 41.71
CA LYS A 140 26.03 -31.68 43.04
C LYS A 140 24.90 -31.87 44.06
N ALA A 141 23.68 -31.48 43.69
CA ALA A 141 22.46 -31.59 44.50
C ALA A 141 21.94 -33.05 44.65
N ASN A 142 22.44 -33.99 43.83
CA ASN A 142 21.93 -35.36 43.75
C ASN A 142 20.46 -35.45 43.29
N SER A 143 20.02 -34.50 42.47
CA SER A 143 18.64 -34.43 41.98
C SER A 143 18.49 -35.23 40.69
N GLU A 144 18.13 -36.51 40.82
CA GLU A 144 18.00 -37.44 39.68
C GLU A 144 16.94 -36.96 38.66
N GLU A 145 15.84 -36.41 39.17
CA GLU A 145 14.73 -35.88 38.36
C GLU A 145 15.13 -34.67 37.51
N CYS A 146 15.86 -33.71 38.09
CA CYS A 146 16.38 -32.56 37.35
C CYS A 146 17.40 -32.99 36.29
N ALA A 147 18.26 -33.97 36.62
CA ALA A 147 19.22 -34.51 35.66
C ALA A 147 18.51 -35.23 34.50
N ARG A 148 17.44 -35.98 34.78
CA ARG A 148 16.61 -36.63 33.76
C ARG A 148 15.99 -35.62 32.81
N LEU A 149 15.33 -34.58 33.33
CA LEU A 149 14.73 -33.53 32.51
C LEU A 149 15.75 -32.79 31.65
N LEU A 150 16.91 -32.45 32.21
CA LEU A 150 17.99 -31.80 31.45
C LEU A 150 18.49 -32.68 30.31
N LEU A 151 18.70 -33.98 30.54
CA LEU A 151 19.18 -34.91 29.52
C LEU A 151 18.11 -35.18 28.45
N GLU A 152 16.85 -35.29 28.84
CA GLU A 152 15.71 -35.44 27.91
C GLU A 152 15.51 -34.18 27.05
N ALA A 153 15.82 -33.00 27.60
CA ALA A 153 15.85 -31.75 26.85
C ALA A 153 17.12 -31.58 25.99
N GLY A 154 18.09 -32.49 26.07
CA GLY A 154 19.30 -32.48 25.25
C GLY A 154 20.49 -31.74 25.85
N ALA A 155 20.59 -31.57 27.18
CA ALA A 155 21.77 -30.99 27.83
C ALA A 155 23.01 -31.87 27.68
N SER A 156 24.17 -31.26 27.42
CA SER A 156 25.38 -32.01 27.07
C SER A 156 26.15 -32.49 28.30
N PRO A 157 26.38 -33.82 28.44
CA PRO A 157 27.22 -34.35 29.50
C PRO A 157 28.71 -34.09 29.26
N ASN A 158 29.08 -33.70 28.03
CA ASN A 158 30.48 -33.56 27.58
C ASN A 158 31.09 -32.22 27.94
N VAL A 159 30.29 -31.27 28.44
CA VAL A 159 30.77 -29.95 28.82
C VAL A 159 31.59 -30.05 30.09
N THR A 160 32.80 -29.50 30.07
CA THR A 160 33.69 -29.52 31.24
C THR A 160 33.50 -28.33 32.16
N ASN A 161 33.72 -28.55 33.45
CA ASN A 161 33.78 -27.51 34.45
C ASN A 161 35.12 -26.74 34.41
N SER A 162 35.29 -25.74 35.29
CA SER A 162 36.55 -24.98 35.43
C SER A 162 37.78 -25.82 35.80
N GLN A 163 37.59 -27.07 36.22
CA GLN A 163 38.65 -28.03 36.52
C GLN A 163 38.93 -29.00 35.36
N GLY A 164 38.22 -28.85 34.23
CA GLY A 164 38.33 -29.76 33.09
C GLY A 164 37.54 -31.07 33.24
N LEU A 165 36.67 -31.19 34.25
CA LEU A 165 35.88 -32.39 34.52
C LEU A 165 34.50 -32.28 33.88
N THR A 166 34.08 -33.33 33.17
CA THR A 166 32.69 -33.49 32.69
C THR A 166 31.71 -33.77 33.83
N ALA A 167 30.41 -33.58 33.61
CA ALA A 167 29.38 -33.89 34.61
C ALA A 167 29.41 -35.38 35.03
N LEU A 168 29.69 -36.27 34.06
CA LEU A 168 29.83 -37.70 34.30
C LEU A 168 31.08 -38.02 35.15
N HIS A 169 32.23 -37.40 34.85
CA HIS A 169 33.42 -37.47 35.72
C HIS A 169 33.10 -37.05 37.15
N PHE A 170 32.39 -35.93 37.31
CA PHE A 170 32.05 -35.38 38.61
C PHE A 170 31.13 -36.32 39.41
N ALA A 171 30.17 -36.97 38.74
CA ALA A 171 29.31 -37.99 39.35
C ALA A 171 30.09 -39.22 39.81
N ALA A 172 31.03 -39.69 38.98
CA ALA A 172 31.88 -40.84 39.28
C ALA A 172 32.90 -40.53 40.41
N GLU A 173 33.42 -39.31 40.49
CA GLU A 173 34.28 -38.87 41.59
C GLU A 173 33.52 -38.85 42.92
N LYS A 174 32.30 -38.30 42.92
CA LYS A 174 31.42 -38.19 44.10
C LYS A 174 30.70 -39.49 44.49
N ASN A 175 31.03 -40.62 43.85
CA ASN A 175 30.45 -41.95 44.09
C ASN A 175 28.92 -42.04 43.90
N LYS A 176 28.35 -41.27 42.97
CA LYS A 176 26.90 -41.20 42.73
C LYS A 176 26.48 -42.22 41.66
N ARG A 177 26.39 -43.51 42.02
CA ARG A 177 26.12 -44.62 41.09
C ARG A 177 24.87 -44.42 40.23
N ASN A 178 23.73 -44.10 40.84
CA ASN A 178 22.47 -43.90 40.12
C ASN A 178 22.59 -42.77 39.08
N MET A 179 23.34 -41.71 39.41
CA MET A 179 23.53 -40.60 38.49
C MET A 179 24.47 -40.93 37.33
N VAL A 180 25.50 -41.74 37.58
CA VAL A 180 26.36 -42.26 36.51
C VAL A 180 25.52 -43.11 35.55
N GLN A 181 24.69 -44.01 36.07
CA GLN A 181 23.83 -44.86 35.25
C GLN A 181 22.80 -44.03 34.45
N LEU A 182 22.14 -43.06 35.09
CA LEU A 182 21.16 -42.20 34.43
C LEU A 182 21.78 -41.36 33.30
N ILE A 183 22.98 -40.79 33.52
CA ILE A 183 23.67 -40.03 32.47
C ILE A 183 24.04 -40.96 31.30
N VAL A 184 24.56 -42.16 31.57
CA VAL A 184 24.95 -43.12 30.53
C VAL A 184 23.73 -43.61 29.73
N ASP A 185 22.63 -43.91 30.39
CA ASP A 185 21.41 -44.45 29.76
C ASP A 185 20.68 -43.40 28.90
N LYS A 186 20.73 -42.12 29.30
CA LYS A 186 19.96 -41.03 28.66
C LYS A 186 20.79 -40.16 27.71
N SER A 187 22.12 -40.19 27.78
CA SER A 187 22.97 -39.43 26.88
C SER A 187 23.01 -40.05 25.49
N GLN A 188 22.77 -39.24 24.45
CA GLN A 188 22.89 -39.69 23.06
C GLN A 188 24.36 -39.79 22.59
N ILE A 189 25.24 -38.91 23.08
CA ILE A 189 26.67 -38.85 22.69
C ILE A 189 27.53 -38.58 23.93
N LEU A 190 28.51 -39.45 24.20
CA LEU A 190 29.44 -39.33 25.32
C LEU A 190 30.89 -39.27 24.85
N GLU A 191 31.58 -38.20 25.21
CA GLU A 191 33.02 -38.11 25.09
C GLU A 191 33.69 -38.54 26.41
N LEU A 192 34.20 -39.78 26.46
CA LEU A 192 34.78 -40.36 27.68
C LEU A 192 36.30 -40.21 27.78
N ASP A 193 36.97 -39.98 26.65
CA ASP A 193 38.42 -40.14 26.52
C ASP A 193 39.16 -38.83 26.20
N THR A 194 38.41 -37.75 25.90
CA THR A 194 38.96 -36.43 25.54
C THR A 194 39.47 -35.65 26.75
N TYR A 195 38.73 -35.69 27.86
CA TYR A 195 39.03 -34.89 29.05
C TYR A 195 39.75 -35.72 30.12
N ARG A 196 40.76 -35.10 30.74
CA ARG A 196 41.61 -35.72 31.77
C ARG A 196 41.58 -34.88 33.04
N ASP A 197 41.43 -35.55 34.17
CA ASP A 197 41.56 -34.91 35.49
C ASP A 197 43.02 -34.49 35.77
N ARG A 198 43.26 -33.75 36.85
CA ARG A 198 44.59 -33.42 37.40
C ARG A 198 45.47 -34.65 37.61
N LYS A 199 44.86 -35.83 37.83
CA LYS A 199 45.53 -37.13 37.93
C LYS A 199 45.82 -37.80 36.58
N LYS A 200 45.49 -37.15 35.47
CA LYS A 200 45.55 -37.65 34.07
C LYS A 200 44.69 -38.89 33.79
N GLU A 201 43.74 -39.24 34.67
CA GLU A 201 42.75 -40.31 34.45
C GLU A 201 41.60 -39.78 33.55
N THR A 202 41.09 -40.62 32.63
CA THR A 202 39.92 -40.32 31.78
C THR A 202 38.61 -40.81 32.43
N THR A 203 37.45 -40.39 31.90
CA THR A 203 36.13 -40.77 32.46
C THR A 203 35.97 -42.28 32.41
N ARG A 204 36.37 -42.86 31.27
CA ARG A 204 36.32 -44.30 31.00
C ARG A 204 37.11 -45.08 32.04
N MET A 205 38.35 -44.66 32.35
CA MET A 205 39.20 -45.32 33.33
C MET A 205 38.61 -45.28 34.75
N ILE A 206 37.99 -44.15 35.15
CA ILE A 206 37.39 -44.01 36.48
C ILE A 206 36.13 -44.87 36.61
N ILE A 207 35.27 -44.87 35.59
CA ILE A 207 34.04 -45.67 35.60
C ILE A 207 34.37 -47.16 35.55
N GLN A 208 35.28 -47.61 34.67
CA GLN A 208 35.70 -49.00 34.62
C GLN A 208 36.31 -49.48 35.94
N ARG A 209 37.05 -48.61 36.66
CA ARG A 209 37.63 -48.93 37.97
C ARG A 209 36.58 -49.01 39.09
N LYS A 210 35.63 -48.07 39.13
CA LYS A 210 34.65 -47.96 40.24
C LYS A 210 33.36 -48.75 40.00
N TYR A 211 32.97 -48.92 38.74
CA TYR A 211 31.70 -49.48 38.28
C TYR A 211 31.91 -50.33 37.03
N PRO A 212 32.54 -51.51 37.14
CA PRO A 212 32.81 -52.38 35.99
C PRO A 212 31.53 -52.93 35.33
N ASP A 213 30.40 -52.90 36.03
CA ASP A 213 29.11 -53.43 35.56
C ASP A 213 28.41 -52.52 34.52
N ILE A 214 28.84 -51.26 34.38
CA ILE A 214 28.19 -50.28 33.49
C ILE A 214 28.81 -50.37 32.10
N ALA A 215 28.01 -50.73 31.10
CA ALA A 215 28.44 -50.78 29.71
C ALA A 215 28.71 -49.37 29.16
N LEU A 216 29.91 -49.14 28.63
CA LEU A 216 30.33 -47.85 28.05
C LEU A 216 30.36 -47.93 26.52
N PRO A 217 29.96 -46.87 25.80
CA PRO A 217 30.01 -46.85 24.34
C PRO A 217 31.44 -46.95 23.77
N GLU A 218 31.55 -47.45 22.53
CA GLU A 218 32.80 -47.53 21.76
C GLU A 218 33.32 -46.11 21.42
N THR A 219 34.61 -45.99 21.07
CA THR A 219 35.24 -44.70 20.74
C THR A 219 34.60 -44.09 19.50
N LEU A 220 34.21 -42.80 19.55
CA LEU A 220 33.55 -42.10 18.44
C LEU A 220 34.35 -42.23 17.13
N ASP A 221 33.76 -42.88 16.13
CA ASP A 221 34.26 -42.89 14.76
C ASP A 221 33.89 -41.58 14.03
N ARG A 222 34.56 -41.29 12.90
CA ARG A 222 34.38 -40.08 12.08
C ARG A 222 32.92 -39.73 11.74
N LEU A 223 32.02 -40.73 11.63
CA LEU A 223 30.60 -40.53 11.30
C LEU A 223 29.80 -39.87 12.43
N ASP A 224 30.27 -39.96 13.68
CA ASP A 224 29.55 -39.43 14.85
C ASP A 224 29.87 -37.95 15.13
N TYR A 225 30.92 -37.38 14.54
CA TYR A 225 31.23 -35.95 14.68
C TYR A 225 30.20 -35.04 13.99
N GLU A 226 29.58 -35.48 12.88
CA GLU A 226 28.46 -34.74 12.27
C GLU A 226 27.23 -34.73 13.20
N ARG A 227 26.95 -35.86 13.85
CA ARG A 227 25.89 -35.95 14.86
C ARG A 227 26.19 -35.08 16.06
N LEU A 228 27.45 -34.99 16.47
CA LEU A 228 27.92 -34.10 17.55
C LEU A 228 27.72 -32.62 17.19
N LEU A 229 28.05 -32.21 15.97
CA LEU A 229 27.80 -30.84 15.50
C LEU A 229 26.30 -30.52 15.44
N ARG A 230 25.48 -31.41 14.88
CA ARG A 230 24.00 -31.27 14.88
C ARG A 230 23.46 -31.13 16.30
N TYR A 231 23.98 -31.96 17.20
CA TYR A 231 23.59 -31.96 18.60
C TYR A 231 23.90 -30.61 19.28
N TYR A 232 25.11 -30.06 19.10
CA TYR A 232 25.45 -28.75 19.68
C TYR A 232 24.54 -27.62 19.15
N LEU A 233 24.19 -27.64 17.86
CA LEU A 233 23.25 -26.65 17.30
C LEU A 233 21.84 -26.82 17.89
N THR A 234 21.32 -28.05 17.99
CA THR A 234 19.99 -28.28 18.59
C THR A 234 19.93 -27.93 20.08
N ALA A 235 21.05 -28.00 20.78
CA ALA A 235 21.17 -27.65 22.20
C ALA A 235 21.44 -26.15 22.45
N ASN A 236 21.44 -25.32 21.40
CA ASN A 236 21.82 -23.90 21.42
C ASN A 236 23.23 -23.63 22.00
N ASP A 237 24.21 -24.50 21.71
CA ASP A 237 25.57 -24.41 22.25
C ASP A 237 26.59 -24.00 21.18
N GLU A 238 26.63 -22.69 20.92
CA GLU A 238 27.48 -22.08 19.90
C GLU A 238 28.98 -22.21 20.22
N VAL A 239 29.37 -22.09 21.49
CA VAL A 239 30.78 -22.08 21.91
C VAL A 239 31.43 -23.45 21.70
N ASN A 240 30.74 -24.54 22.05
CA ASN A 240 31.30 -25.88 21.86
C ASN A 240 31.18 -26.34 20.41
N PHE A 241 30.18 -25.86 19.68
CA PHE A 241 30.09 -26.05 18.24
C PHE A 241 31.34 -25.49 17.52
N LEU A 242 31.73 -24.25 17.81
CA LEU A 242 32.90 -23.62 17.20
C LEU A 242 34.21 -24.37 17.53
N LYS A 243 34.39 -24.80 18.79
CA LYS A 243 35.55 -25.60 19.20
C LYS A 243 35.60 -26.99 18.54
N ALA A 244 34.44 -27.59 18.29
CA ALA A 244 34.35 -28.86 17.57
C ALA A 244 34.66 -28.66 16.08
N LEU A 245 34.27 -27.51 15.52
CA LEU A 245 34.56 -27.13 14.14
C LEU A 245 36.06 -26.86 13.90
N GLU A 246 36.73 -26.13 14.80
CA GLU A 246 38.18 -25.86 14.73
C GLU A 246 39.05 -27.12 14.68
N LYS A 247 38.60 -28.22 15.31
CA LYS A 247 39.34 -29.49 15.31
C LYS A 247 39.23 -30.27 13.99
N MET A 248 38.30 -29.89 13.11
CA MET A 248 38.11 -30.51 11.80
C MET A 248 38.71 -29.63 10.71
N GLU A 249 40.04 -29.52 10.69
CA GLU A 249 40.77 -28.63 9.76
C GLU A 249 40.59 -28.98 8.28
N ASP A 250 40.17 -30.20 7.93
CA ASP A 250 39.88 -30.56 6.55
C ASP A 250 38.88 -31.71 6.48
N ILE A 251 37.98 -31.65 5.49
CA ILE A 251 37.08 -32.69 4.95
C ILE A 251 35.60 -32.28 4.99
N VAL A 252 35.16 -31.79 3.83
CA VAL A 252 33.84 -31.88 3.19
C VAL A 252 32.73 -32.45 4.08
N VAL A 253 32.14 -31.61 4.94
CA VAL A 253 30.83 -31.88 5.52
C VAL A 253 29.82 -31.86 4.36
N ASN A 254 29.36 -33.04 3.92
CA ASN A 254 28.41 -33.17 2.81
C ASN A 254 27.02 -32.53 3.12
N ASN A 255 26.71 -32.28 4.41
CA ASN A 255 25.43 -31.73 4.89
C ASN A 255 25.52 -30.31 5.52
N LYS A 256 26.49 -29.47 5.12
CA LYS A 256 26.66 -28.10 5.71
C LYS A 256 25.40 -27.23 5.61
N ILE A 257 24.61 -27.39 4.56
CA ILE A 257 23.37 -26.63 4.35
C ILE A 257 22.33 -26.95 5.43
N GLU A 258 22.24 -28.21 5.85
CA GLU A 258 21.32 -28.64 6.90
C GLU A 258 21.78 -28.11 8.26
N LEU A 259 23.09 -28.12 8.54
CA LEU A 259 23.66 -27.48 9.74
C LEU A 259 23.39 -25.96 9.75
N LEU A 260 23.56 -25.30 8.62
CA LEU A 260 23.30 -23.86 8.48
C LEU A 260 21.81 -23.55 8.66
N LYS A 261 20.91 -24.40 8.14
CA LYS A 261 19.46 -24.29 8.36
C LYS A 261 19.12 -24.38 9.84
N ILE A 262 19.67 -25.36 10.56
CA ILE A 262 19.46 -25.51 12.00
C ILE A 262 20.02 -24.29 12.75
N ALA A 263 21.22 -23.82 12.40
CA ALA A 263 21.82 -22.63 13.03
C ALA A 263 20.92 -21.39 12.87
N ILE A 264 20.34 -21.18 11.68
CA ILE A 264 19.45 -20.05 11.38
C ILE A 264 18.10 -20.21 12.08
N GLU A 265 17.51 -21.41 12.13
CA GLU A 265 16.27 -21.69 12.86
C GLU A 265 16.39 -21.40 14.36
N HIS A 266 17.59 -21.56 14.94
CA HIS A 266 17.89 -21.35 16.35
C HIS A 266 18.51 -19.97 16.67
N ASN A 267 18.64 -19.07 15.69
CA ASN A 267 19.27 -17.74 15.83
C ASN A 267 20.74 -17.77 16.33
N LEU A 268 21.51 -18.78 15.92
CA LEU A 268 22.93 -18.94 16.27
C LEU A 268 23.81 -18.18 15.28
N ARG A 269 24.14 -16.94 15.61
CA ARG A 269 24.78 -15.98 14.69
C ARG A 269 26.21 -16.36 14.33
N ASP A 270 27.08 -16.57 15.32
CA ASP A 270 28.51 -16.83 15.10
C ASP A 270 28.72 -18.20 14.43
N ALA A 271 27.89 -19.19 14.78
CA ALA A 271 27.86 -20.49 14.08
C ALA A 271 27.43 -20.33 12.62
N ALA A 272 26.39 -19.56 12.34
CA ALA A 272 25.96 -19.27 10.97
C ALA A 272 27.04 -18.52 10.18
N LYS A 273 27.70 -17.53 10.81
CA LYS A 273 28.77 -16.75 10.20
C LYS A 273 29.97 -17.60 9.79
N GLU A 274 30.44 -18.46 10.68
CA GLU A 274 31.58 -19.36 10.42
C GLU A 274 31.22 -20.42 9.37
N LEU A 275 30.01 -20.97 9.40
CA LEU A 275 29.54 -21.89 8.36
C LEU A 275 29.46 -21.23 6.98
N LEU A 276 29.06 -19.95 6.93
CA LEU A 276 28.99 -19.15 5.70
C LEU A 276 30.36 -18.73 5.15
N HIS A 277 31.33 -18.41 6.02
CA HIS A 277 32.69 -18.04 5.58
C HIS A 277 33.44 -19.21 4.95
N ASN A 278 33.17 -20.44 5.41
CA ASN A 278 33.89 -21.63 4.97
C ASN A 278 33.38 -22.25 3.65
N ASN A 279 32.16 -21.93 3.20
CA ASN A 279 31.69 -22.30 1.87
C ASN A 279 30.45 -21.49 1.47
N ILE A 280 30.44 -20.92 0.26
CA ILE A 280 29.30 -20.13 -0.24
C ILE A 280 28.26 -21.10 -0.83
N PRO A 281 27.03 -21.20 -0.28
CA PRO A 281 26.01 -22.08 -0.82
C PRO A 281 25.52 -21.61 -2.19
N ASP A 282 24.89 -22.53 -2.95
CA ASP A 282 24.20 -22.19 -4.19
C ASP A 282 23.12 -21.12 -3.98
N THR A 283 22.82 -20.35 -5.02
CA THR A 283 21.85 -19.24 -4.96
C THR A 283 20.43 -19.65 -4.56
N GLU A 284 20.03 -20.89 -4.85
CA GLU A 284 18.74 -21.47 -4.44
C GLU A 284 18.71 -21.73 -2.92
N ASN A 285 19.75 -22.39 -2.39
CA ASN A 285 19.87 -22.68 -0.96
C ASN A 285 19.98 -21.39 -0.14
N LEU A 286 20.74 -20.40 -0.62
CA LEU A 286 20.81 -19.06 0.00
C LEU A 286 19.44 -18.38 0.07
N TYR A 287 18.60 -18.55 -0.96
CA TYR A 287 17.23 -18.02 -0.96
C TYR A 287 16.35 -18.71 0.07
N GLU A 288 16.40 -20.03 0.19
CA GLU A 288 15.66 -20.76 1.23
C GLU A 288 16.09 -20.33 2.64
N LEU A 289 17.40 -20.20 2.88
CA LEU A 289 17.93 -19.75 4.17
C LEU A 289 17.52 -18.30 4.48
N GLY A 290 17.59 -17.41 3.49
CA GLY A 290 17.13 -16.03 3.62
C GLY A 290 15.63 -15.94 3.92
N LYS A 291 14.82 -16.82 3.30
CA LYS A 291 13.39 -16.92 3.58
C LYS A 291 13.12 -17.35 5.02
N ILE A 292 13.83 -18.36 5.53
CA ILE A 292 13.70 -18.81 6.92
C ILE A 292 14.09 -17.68 7.89
N ALA A 293 15.18 -16.96 7.64
CA ALA A 293 15.61 -15.82 8.45
C ALA A 293 14.55 -14.71 8.51
N ILE A 294 13.83 -14.48 7.40
CA ILE A 294 12.73 -13.51 7.31
C ILE A 294 11.49 -13.99 8.07
N GLU A 295 11.08 -15.25 7.89
CA GLU A 295 9.93 -15.85 8.59
C GLU A 295 10.09 -15.79 10.12
N GLN A 296 11.32 -15.96 10.62
CA GLN A 296 11.63 -15.88 12.06
C GLN A 296 11.99 -14.45 12.54
N ALA A 297 12.20 -13.52 11.62
CA ALA A 297 12.59 -12.13 11.86
C ALA A 297 13.96 -11.95 12.55
N TYR A 298 15.01 -12.58 12.00
CA TYR A 298 16.40 -12.44 12.45
C TYR A 298 17.21 -11.49 11.54
N PRO A 299 17.31 -10.18 11.88
CA PRO A 299 17.94 -9.18 11.02
C PRO A 299 19.45 -9.37 10.88
N ASP A 300 20.13 -9.81 11.93
CA ASP A 300 21.60 -9.91 11.93
C ASP A 300 22.10 -11.02 10.99
N ILE A 301 21.43 -12.17 10.99
CA ILE A 301 21.69 -13.28 10.07
C ILE A 301 21.37 -12.87 8.63
N LEU A 302 20.25 -12.17 8.42
CA LEU A 302 19.87 -11.68 7.10
C LEU A 302 20.90 -10.69 6.55
N HIS A 303 21.44 -9.81 7.39
CA HIS A 303 22.51 -8.90 7.01
C HIS A 303 23.74 -9.68 6.51
N GLU A 304 24.18 -10.71 7.23
CA GLU A 304 25.31 -11.55 6.83
C GLU A 304 25.04 -12.25 5.48
N LEU A 305 23.83 -12.79 5.26
CA LEU A 305 23.44 -13.38 3.97
C LEU A 305 23.45 -12.36 2.81
N LEU A 306 22.99 -11.13 3.06
CA LEU A 306 22.99 -10.07 2.06
C LEU A 306 24.41 -9.56 1.73
N THR A 307 25.33 -9.57 2.70
CA THR A 307 26.74 -9.20 2.45
C THR A 307 27.43 -10.16 1.48
N ILE A 308 27.02 -11.43 1.47
CA ILE A 308 27.58 -12.45 0.57
C ILE A 308 27.02 -12.28 -0.84
N ASN A 309 25.72 -12.03 -0.98
CA ASN A 309 25.09 -11.85 -2.29
C ASN A 309 23.97 -10.79 -2.26
N ALA A 310 24.33 -9.56 -2.63
CA ALA A 310 23.38 -8.45 -2.71
C ALA A 310 22.23 -8.69 -3.71
N LYS A 311 22.43 -9.51 -4.76
CA LYS A 311 21.37 -9.82 -5.75
C LYS A 311 20.23 -10.65 -5.14
N LEU A 312 20.46 -11.29 -4.00
CA LEU A 312 19.44 -12.04 -3.26
C LEU A 312 18.30 -11.14 -2.75
N ALA A 313 18.60 -9.87 -2.47
CA ALA A 313 17.64 -8.87 -1.98
C ALA A 313 16.39 -8.79 -2.88
N ASN A 314 16.57 -8.91 -4.21
CA ASN A 314 15.46 -8.91 -5.15
C ASN A 314 14.48 -10.06 -4.90
N ARG A 315 14.98 -11.30 -4.76
CA ARG A 315 14.11 -12.47 -4.53
C ARG A 315 13.46 -12.43 -3.14
N LEU A 316 14.15 -11.88 -2.14
CA LEU A 316 13.69 -11.86 -0.74
C LEU A 316 12.68 -10.75 -0.41
N LEU A 317 12.53 -9.74 -1.27
CA LEU A 317 11.64 -8.59 -1.01
C LEU A 317 10.17 -8.99 -0.85
N LEU A 318 9.65 -9.86 -1.73
CA LEU A 318 8.26 -10.32 -1.67
C LEU A 318 7.97 -11.14 -0.39
N PRO A 319 8.78 -12.17 -0.04
CA PRO A 319 8.66 -12.85 1.25
C PRO A 319 8.70 -11.90 2.45
N ALA A 320 9.65 -10.96 2.47
CA ALA A 320 9.75 -9.97 3.57
C ALA A 320 8.50 -9.09 3.70
N SER A 321 7.92 -8.70 2.57
CA SER A 321 6.71 -7.88 2.55
C SER A 321 5.49 -8.66 3.02
N GLN A 322 5.38 -9.95 2.67
CA GLN A 322 4.29 -10.83 3.08
C GLN A 322 4.24 -11.02 4.60
N GLU A 323 5.39 -11.16 5.24
CA GLU A 323 5.50 -11.38 6.69
C GLU A 323 5.11 -10.16 7.54
N LEU A 324 5.04 -8.96 6.95
CA LEU A 324 4.61 -7.74 7.66
C LEU A 324 3.16 -7.85 8.17
N GLY A 325 2.28 -8.50 7.42
CA GLY A 325 0.84 -8.57 7.70
C GLY A 325 0.38 -9.79 8.48
N ILE A 326 1.28 -10.71 8.85
CA ILE A 326 0.92 -11.95 9.58
C ILE A 326 0.90 -11.67 11.07
N SER A 327 -0.29 -11.49 11.64
CA SER A 327 -0.50 -11.45 13.09
C SER A 327 -0.23 -12.83 13.70
N THR A 328 0.88 -12.91 14.44
CA THR A 328 1.16 -13.88 15.51
C THR A 328 1.25 -15.38 15.17
N ARG A 329 2.49 -15.89 15.10
CA ARG A 329 2.83 -17.15 15.79
C ARG A 329 3.09 -16.78 17.27
N PRO A 330 2.70 -17.61 18.26
CA PRO A 330 2.90 -17.27 19.66
C PRO A 330 4.40 -17.14 19.97
N GLY A 331 4.80 -16.00 20.56
CA GLY A 331 6.16 -15.76 21.08
C GLY A 331 6.99 -14.64 20.45
N THR A 332 6.47 -13.78 19.57
CA THR A 332 7.29 -12.71 18.98
C THR A 332 6.57 -11.37 18.84
N ALA A 333 6.92 -10.42 19.70
CA ALA A 333 6.74 -8.98 19.45
C ALA A 333 7.75 -8.49 18.37
N ASN A 334 7.82 -9.17 17.21
CA ASN A 334 8.87 -8.99 16.19
C ASN A 334 8.51 -8.02 15.05
N THR A 335 7.41 -7.26 15.11
CA THR A 335 7.05 -6.31 14.02
C THR A 335 8.21 -5.34 13.71
N ASN A 336 8.90 -4.86 14.75
CA ASN A 336 10.09 -4.02 14.62
C ASN A 336 11.26 -4.75 13.95
N ASN A 337 11.47 -6.03 14.25
CA ASN A 337 12.53 -6.83 13.65
C ASN A 337 12.21 -7.18 12.18
N ARG A 338 10.95 -7.49 11.85
CA ARG A 338 10.49 -7.67 10.47
C ARG A 338 10.67 -6.40 9.63
N LEU A 339 10.35 -5.25 10.21
CA LEU A 339 10.60 -3.95 9.59
C LEU A 339 12.10 -3.68 9.40
N LYS A 340 12.94 -4.03 10.38
CA LYS A 340 14.41 -3.98 10.22
C LYS A 340 14.90 -4.87 9.09
N CYS A 341 14.38 -6.10 8.96
CA CYS A 341 14.70 -7.01 7.86
C CYS A 341 14.34 -6.38 6.51
N LEU A 342 13.15 -5.80 6.37
CA LEU A 342 12.73 -5.10 5.16
C LEU A 342 13.64 -3.90 4.85
N LYS A 343 13.97 -3.08 5.86
CA LYS A 343 14.91 -1.95 5.73
C LYS A 343 16.27 -2.40 5.21
N MET A 344 16.82 -3.49 5.76
CA MET A 344 18.10 -4.04 5.31
C MET A 344 18.07 -4.52 3.86
N ILE A 345 16.97 -5.16 3.43
CA ILE A 345 16.78 -5.57 2.03
C ILE A 345 16.70 -4.35 1.12
N LEU A 346 15.89 -3.34 1.47
CA LEU A 346 15.69 -2.14 0.64
C LEU A 346 16.91 -1.21 0.57
N ASN A 347 17.79 -1.27 1.58
CA ASN A 347 19.05 -0.52 1.58
C ASN A 347 20.06 -1.04 0.56
N GLN A 348 19.92 -2.27 0.06
CA GLN A 348 20.79 -2.79 -0.99
C GLN A 348 20.55 -2.08 -2.33
N ASP A 349 21.60 -1.94 -3.12
CA ASP A 349 21.54 -1.31 -4.44
C ASP A 349 20.92 -2.24 -5.49
N GLY A 350 20.11 -1.69 -6.40
CA GLY A 350 19.50 -2.44 -7.50
C GLY A 350 18.28 -3.30 -7.13
N VAL A 351 17.64 -3.01 -5.99
CA VAL A 351 16.40 -3.70 -5.59
C VAL A 351 15.20 -3.21 -6.41
N ASP A 352 14.59 -4.13 -7.16
CA ASP A 352 13.37 -3.91 -7.92
C ASP A 352 12.14 -4.04 -7.00
N VAL A 353 11.53 -2.91 -6.68
CA VAL A 353 10.30 -2.82 -5.85
C VAL A 353 9.01 -3.09 -6.63
N ARG A 354 9.09 -3.33 -7.95
CA ARG A 354 7.94 -3.49 -8.85
C ARG A 354 7.69 -4.96 -9.24
N GLN A 355 8.19 -5.88 -8.43
CA GLN A 355 7.96 -7.32 -8.58
C GLN A 355 6.51 -7.69 -8.26
N GLU A 356 6.05 -8.81 -8.82
CA GLU A 356 4.70 -9.35 -8.62
C GLU A 356 4.77 -10.80 -8.12
N ASP A 357 3.83 -11.17 -7.25
CA ASP A 357 3.58 -12.58 -6.91
C ASP A 357 2.70 -13.28 -7.98
N ASP A 358 2.43 -14.58 -7.80
CA ASP A 358 1.53 -15.34 -8.67
C ASP A 358 0.08 -14.79 -8.72
N LYS A 359 -0.30 -13.97 -7.72
CA LYS A 359 -1.60 -13.32 -7.60
C LYS A 359 -1.61 -11.90 -8.21
N GLY A 360 -0.47 -11.40 -8.68
CA GLY A 360 -0.30 -10.04 -9.19
C GLY A 360 -0.22 -8.95 -8.09
N ASN A 361 0.07 -9.31 -6.84
CA ASN A 361 0.32 -8.35 -5.76
C ASN A 361 1.79 -7.90 -5.79
N SER A 362 1.99 -6.59 -5.71
CA SER A 362 3.31 -5.98 -5.49
C SER A 362 3.66 -5.90 -4.01
N PRO A 363 4.94 -5.70 -3.63
CA PRO A 363 5.35 -5.44 -2.25
C PRO A 363 4.51 -4.35 -1.56
N LEU A 364 4.11 -3.33 -2.31
CA LEU A 364 3.27 -2.23 -1.84
C LEU A 364 1.87 -2.68 -1.41
N HIS A 365 1.29 -3.70 -2.06
CA HIS A 365 0.00 -4.26 -1.64
C HIS A 365 0.08 -4.87 -0.24
N TYR A 366 1.19 -5.56 0.06
CA TYR A 366 1.38 -6.19 1.36
C TYR A 366 1.68 -5.17 2.45
N ALA A 367 2.54 -4.18 2.18
CA ALA A 367 2.82 -3.11 3.12
C ALA A 367 1.57 -2.28 3.45
N ALA A 368 0.76 -1.94 2.44
CA ALA A 368 -0.51 -1.23 2.64
C ALA A 368 -1.51 -2.07 3.44
N ARG A 369 -1.63 -3.37 3.14
CA ARG A 369 -2.50 -4.29 3.89
C ARG A 369 -2.06 -4.50 5.34
N ALA A 370 -0.76 -4.43 5.61
CA ALA A 370 -0.20 -4.52 6.96
C ALA A 370 -0.31 -3.21 7.75
N GLU A 371 -0.82 -2.13 7.14
CA GLU A 371 -0.96 -0.79 7.74
C GLU A 371 0.37 -0.24 8.32
N CYS A 372 1.51 -0.69 7.79
CA CYS A 372 2.83 -0.25 8.23
C CYS A 372 3.29 0.98 7.44
N GLN A 373 3.12 2.17 8.04
CA GLN A 373 3.46 3.45 7.41
C GLN A 373 4.95 3.54 7.00
N GLU A 374 5.87 3.16 7.89
CA GLU A 374 7.31 3.22 7.58
C GLU A 374 7.70 2.32 6.40
N ALA A 375 7.14 1.10 6.32
CA ALA A 375 7.40 0.20 5.20
C ALA A 375 6.83 0.76 3.89
N LEU A 376 5.64 1.39 3.96
CA LEU A 376 5.01 2.06 2.84
C LEU A 376 5.88 3.19 2.30
N GLU A 377 6.35 4.09 3.17
CA GLU A 377 7.19 5.23 2.82
C GLU A 377 8.50 4.77 2.15
N LEU A 378 9.18 3.75 2.69
CA LEU A 378 10.41 3.22 2.11
C LEU A 378 10.21 2.63 0.71
N LEU A 379 9.14 1.85 0.52
CA LEU A 379 8.81 1.27 -0.78
C LEU A 379 8.44 2.34 -1.81
N LEU A 380 7.73 3.37 -1.38
CA LEU A 380 7.37 4.49 -2.23
C LEU A 380 8.61 5.34 -2.58
N GLN A 381 9.51 5.62 -1.64
CA GLN A 381 10.78 6.32 -1.89
C GLN A 381 11.67 5.59 -2.91
N LYS A 382 11.72 4.25 -2.86
CA LYS A 382 12.44 3.43 -3.84
C LYS A 382 11.75 3.36 -5.22
N GLY A 383 10.55 3.94 -5.35
CA GLY A 383 9.86 4.15 -6.62
C GLY A 383 8.81 3.08 -6.97
N SER A 384 8.17 2.49 -5.97
CA SER A 384 7.06 1.56 -6.20
C SER A 384 5.89 2.23 -6.95
N TYR A 385 5.27 1.50 -7.88
CA TYR A 385 4.18 2.00 -8.70
C TYR A 385 2.85 1.91 -7.94
N ILE A 386 2.20 3.05 -7.73
CA ILE A 386 0.97 3.18 -6.95
C ILE A 386 -0.24 2.60 -7.71
N GLY A 387 -0.19 2.57 -9.04
CA GLY A 387 -1.27 2.14 -9.92
C GLY A 387 -1.32 0.66 -10.25
N HIS A 388 -0.56 -0.17 -9.54
CA HIS A 388 -0.48 -1.59 -9.86
C HIS A 388 -1.81 -2.27 -9.59
N MET A 389 -2.38 -2.98 -10.58
CA MET A 389 -3.62 -3.75 -10.40
C MET A 389 -3.29 -5.22 -10.28
N ASN A 390 -3.76 -5.89 -9.22
CA ASN A 390 -3.59 -7.33 -9.08
C ASN A 390 -4.51 -8.12 -10.02
N ASN A 391 -4.41 -9.46 -10.01
CA ASN A 391 -5.27 -10.33 -10.83
C ASN A 391 -6.78 -10.18 -10.50
N PHE A 392 -7.11 -9.56 -9.36
CA PHE A 392 -8.47 -9.26 -8.92
C PHE A 392 -8.92 -7.82 -9.27
N ASN A 393 -8.11 -7.06 -10.01
CA ASN A 393 -8.33 -5.63 -10.31
C ASN A 393 -8.45 -4.74 -9.07
N ILE A 394 -7.70 -5.06 -8.01
CA ILE A 394 -7.62 -4.27 -6.78
C ILE A 394 -6.26 -3.55 -6.77
N PRO A 395 -6.22 -2.19 -6.65
CA PRO A 395 -4.98 -1.44 -6.51
C PRO A 395 -4.48 -1.43 -5.05
N PRO A 396 -3.18 -1.17 -4.82
CA PRO A 396 -2.62 -1.07 -3.46
C PRO A 396 -3.19 0.15 -2.71
N LEU A 397 -3.67 1.15 -3.45
CA LEU A 397 -4.32 2.36 -2.93
C LEU A 397 -5.52 2.12 -2.01
N VAL A 398 -6.18 0.96 -2.11
CA VAL A 398 -7.37 0.64 -1.29
C VAL A 398 -7.07 0.72 0.21
N HIS A 399 -5.86 0.31 0.61
CA HIS A 399 -5.45 0.21 2.01
C HIS A 399 -4.53 1.36 2.45
N ILE A 400 -4.25 2.32 1.58
CA ILE A 400 -3.37 3.46 1.88
C ILE A 400 -4.23 4.64 2.38
N THR A 401 -3.82 5.25 3.50
CA THR A 401 -4.48 6.45 4.04
C THR A 401 -4.21 7.67 3.16
N SER A 402 -5.16 8.62 3.09
CA SER A 402 -4.98 9.84 2.30
C SER A 402 -3.77 10.65 2.73
N ASP A 403 -3.49 10.67 4.04
CA ASP A 403 -2.44 11.48 4.64
C ASP A 403 -1.05 10.89 4.35
N ALA A 404 -0.90 9.57 4.45
CA ALA A 404 0.36 8.91 4.07
C ALA A 404 0.69 9.12 2.59
N LEU A 405 -0.33 9.03 1.72
CA LEU A 405 -0.14 9.29 0.29
C LEU A 405 0.18 10.77 0.02
N LYS A 406 -0.46 11.70 0.73
CA LYS A 406 -0.17 13.13 0.63
C LYS A 406 1.28 13.42 1.02
N ASN A 407 1.73 12.93 2.16
CA ASN A 407 3.10 13.12 2.64
C ASN A 407 4.13 12.59 1.63
N HIS A 408 3.89 11.41 1.04
CA HIS A 408 4.76 10.88 -0.01
C HIS A 408 4.74 11.73 -1.30
N LEU A 409 3.57 12.25 -1.70
CA LEU A 409 3.47 13.15 -2.85
C LEU A 409 4.19 14.48 -2.60
N ASP A 410 4.18 14.99 -1.37
CA ASP A 410 4.94 16.16 -0.94
C ASP A 410 6.46 15.88 -0.99
N ASP A 411 6.91 14.66 -0.63
CA ASP A 411 8.31 14.19 -0.79
C ASP A 411 8.79 14.10 -2.23
N CYS A 412 7.88 13.93 -3.19
CA CYS A 412 8.22 13.90 -4.60
C CYS A 412 8.47 15.30 -5.19
N LEU A 413 8.25 16.38 -4.42
CA LEU A 413 8.56 17.75 -4.79
C LEU A 413 9.90 18.15 -4.17
N THR A 414 10.83 18.62 -4.99
CA THR A 414 12.14 19.10 -4.54
C THR A 414 12.43 20.47 -5.13
N SER A 415 13.09 21.35 -4.37
CA SER A 415 13.59 22.64 -4.86
C SER A 415 15.09 22.56 -5.13
N CYS A 416 15.55 23.31 -6.13
CA CYS A 416 16.97 23.58 -6.37
C CYS A 416 17.19 25.09 -6.51
N ASN A 417 18.38 25.56 -6.12
CA ASN A 417 18.85 26.94 -6.28
C ASN A 417 17.96 28.02 -5.65
N GLU A 418 17.56 27.82 -4.39
CA GLU A 418 16.76 28.78 -3.62
C GLU A 418 17.42 30.16 -3.54
N GLY A 419 16.67 31.23 -3.85
CA GLY A 419 17.14 32.61 -3.79
C GLY A 419 17.86 33.15 -5.02
N THR A 420 18.02 32.35 -6.08
CA THR A 420 18.60 32.78 -7.36
C THR A 420 17.54 32.89 -8.45
N GLU A 421 17.83 33.62 -9.55
CA GLU A 421 16.97 33.62 -10.75
C GLU A 421 16.84 32.24 -11.42
N GLU A 422 17.65 31.28 -10.98
CA GLU A 422 17.65 29.88 -11.41
C GLU A 422 16.88 28.97 -10.45
N TYR A 423 16.03 29.50 -9.58
CA TYR A 423 15.16 28.68 -8.73
C TYR A 423 14.30 27.74 -9.58
N GLU A 424 14.45 26.43 -9.35
CA GLU A 424 13.72 25.37 -10.05
C GLU A 424 12.97 24.49 -9.06
N ILE A 425 11.72 24.19 -9.38
CA ILE A 425 10.90 23.19 -8.68
C ILE A 425 10.93 21.91 -9.51
N ILE A 426 11.46 20.84 -8.95
CA ILE A 426 11.56 19.53 -9.56
C ILE A 426 10.44 18.63 -9.03
N MET A 427 9.62 18.12 -9.94
CA MET A 427 8.56 17.15 -9.68
C MET A 427 8.99 15.77 -10.16
N ASN A 428 8.99 14.80 -9.26
CA ASN A 428 9.33 13.41 -9.57
C ASN A 428 8.07 12.54 -9.77
N TYR A 429 7.94 11.96 -10.96
CA TYR A 429 6.81 11.11 -11.36
C TYR A 429 7.13 9.61 -11.31
N LYS A 430 8.27 9.19 -10.71
CA LYS A 430 8.68 7.78 -10.65
C LYS A 430 7.55 6.87 -10.19
N ASN A 431 6.83 7.22 -9.13
CA ASN A 431 5.74 6.42 -8.56
C ASN A 431 4.46 6.34 -9.42
N LEU A 432 4.33 7.19 -10.45
CA LEU A 432 3.23 7.17 -11.42
C LEU A 432 3.60 6.50 -12.75
N ALA A 433 4.89 6.23 -12.98
CA ALA A 433 5.33 5.55 -14.18
C ALA A 433 4.93 4.07 -14.13
N PRO A 434 4.32 3.50 -15.19
CA PRO A 434 3.91 2.09 -15.21
C PRO A 434 5.10 1.14 -15.22
N GLN A 435 4.86 -0.14 -14.90
CA GLN A 435 5.90 -1.17 -14.71
C GLN A 435 6.82 -1.44 -15.92
N SER A 436 6.35 -1.16 -17.15
CA SER A 436 7.17 -1.28 -18.37
C SER A 436 8.25 -0.18 -18.48
N PHE A 437 8.25 0.80 -17.57
CA PHE A 437 9.26 1.84 -17.47
C PHE A 437 10.43 1.38 -16.61
N ARG A 438 11.61 1.26 -17.23
CA ARG A 438 12.90 1.17 -16.53
C ARG A 438 13.64 2.50 -16.75
N GLU A 439 14.16 3.07 -15.66
CA GLU A 439 14.98 4.28 -15.73
C GLU A 439 16.21 4.01 -16.61
N VAL A 440 16.52 4.94 -17.51
CA VAL A 440 17.81 4.96 -18.20
C VAL A 440 18.83 5.38 -17.14
N GLY A 441 19.71 4.47 -16.72
CA GLY A 441 20.72 4.75 -15.70
C GLY A 441 21.72 5.81 -16.16
N ASP A 442 22.26 6.58 -15.21
CA ASP A 442 23.26 7.63 -15.43
C ASP A 442 24.68 7.08 -15.76
N ASN A 443 24.81 5.78 -16.08
CA ASN A 443 26.08 5.20 -16.49
C ASN A 443 26.31 5.46 -17.99
N GLU A 444 27.05 6.52 -18.30
CA GLU A 444 27.47 6.91 -19.67
C GLU A 444 28.30 5.84 -20.43
N ASN A 445 28.49 4.63 -19.89
CA ASN A 445 29.32 3.56 -20.47
C ASN A 445 28.61 2.21 -20.66
N GLU A 446 27.27 2.15 -20.66
CA GLU A 446 26.59 0.98 -21.24
C GLU A 446 26.30 1.22 -22.72
N GLU A 447 27.29 0.78 -23.49
CA GLU A 447 27.31 0.56 -24.93
C GLU A 447 25.93 0.20 -25.49
N TYR A 448 25.53 0.89 -26.56
CA TYR A 448 24.33 0.68 -27.39
C TYR A 448 23.98 -0.80 -27.61
N THR A 449 23.31 -1.44 -26.65
CA THR A 449 22.75 -2.78 -26.81
C THR A 449 21.26 -2.66 -26.97
N ARG A 450 20.83 -2.91 -28.20
CA ARG A 450 19.43 -3.06 -28.60
C ARG A 450 18.70 -3.97 -27.59
N PRO A 451 17.43 -3.69 -27.27
CA PRO A 451 16.67 -4.54 -26.38
C PRO A 451 16.26 -5.82 -27.13
N PHE A 452 17.02 -6.90 -27.03
CA PHE A 452 16.52 -8.24 -27.38
C PHE A 452 17.28 -9.32 -26.63
N GLY A 453 16.56 -10.07 -25.78
CA GLY A 453 17.14 -11.24 -25.13
C GLY A 453 16.29 -11.90 -24.03
N SER A 454 14.97 -12.04 -24.20
CA SER A 454 14.25 -13.21 -23.65
C SER A 454 12.85 -13.33 -24.28
N SER A 455 12.57 -14.55 -24.73
CA SER A 455 11.45 -15.05 -25.51
C SER A 455 10.03 -14.62 -25.07
N ASN A 456 9.23 -14.22 -26.07
CA ASN A 456 7.77 -14.17 -26.05
C ASN A 456 7.10 -13.36 -24.93
N GLY A 457 7.15 -12.03 -25.02
CA GLY A 457 6.37 -11.14 -24.15
C GLY A 457 6.04 -9.83 -24.83
N TYR A 458 4.85 -9.75 -25.44
CA TYR A 458 4.24 -8.51 -25.89
C TYR A 458 4.28 -7.46 -24.76
N THR A 459 5.03 -6.36 -24.91
CA THR A 459 4.97 -5.24 -23.96
C THR A 459 3.63 -4.53 -24.14
N LYS A 460 2.65 -5.01 -23.40
CA LYS A 460 1.28 -4.50 -23.36
C LYS A 460 1.33 -3.08 -22.79
N SER A 461 1.25 -2.06 -23.65
CA SER A 461 1.03 -0.67 -23.21
C SER A 461 -0.17 -0.65 -22.27
N ARG A 462 0.07 -0.43 -20.97
CA ARG A 462 -0.99 -0.21 -19.98
C ARG A 462 -1.31 1.28 -19.94
N SER A 463 -2.56 1.61 -19.63
CA SER A 463 -2.97 3.00 -19.44
C SER A 463 -2.34 3.56 -18.16
N GLU A 464 -1.71 4.73 -18.23
CA GLU A 464 -1.07 5.40 -17.09
C GLU A 464 -2.08 6.27 -16.32
N THR A 465 -3.29 6.48 -16.85
CA THR A 465 -4.35 7.25 -16.17
C THR A 465 -5.31 6.41 -15.33
N GLU A 466 -5.19 5.08 -15.34
CA GLU A 466 -6.06 4.22 -14.53
C GLU A 466 -5.96 4.52 -13.03
N THR A 467 -4.76 4.83 -12.54
CA THR A 467 -4.53 5.24 -11.14
C THR A 467 -5.27 6.53 -10.80
N LEU A 468 -5.21 7.52 -11.68
CA LEU A 468 -5.87 8.81 -11.48
C LEU A 468 -7.38 8.68 -11.54
N LEU A 469 -7.89 7.81 -12.42
CA LEU A 469 -9.31 7.50 -12.50
C LEU A 469 -9.80 6.80 -11.22
N TYR A 470 -9.00 5.90 -10.65
CA TYR A 470 -9.29 5.30 -9.35
C TYR A 470 -9.34 6.36 -8.24
N ILE A 471 -8.33 7.24 -8.16
CA ILE A 471 -8.30 8.36 -7.19
C ILE A 471 -9.52 9.28 -7.36
N ALA A 472 -9.90 9.59 -8.61
CA ALA A 472 -11.06 10.42 -8.93
C ALA A 472 -12.39 9.78 -8.51
N SER A 473 -12.49 8.45 -8.58
CA SER A 473 -13.72 7.71 -8.22
C SER A 473 -13.96 7.63 -6.71
N GLN A 474 -12.89 7.74 -5.91
CA GLN A 474 -12.96 7.56 -4.45
C GLN A 474 -13.14 8.90 -3.73
N LYS A 475 -14.19 9.01 -2.88
CA LYS A 475 -14.48 10.24 -2.12
C LYS A 475 -13.35 10.67 -1.18
N ASN A 476 -12.61 9.72 -0.61
CA ASN A 476 -11.53 10.00 0.35
C ASN A 476 -10.25 10.47 -0.35
N LEU A 477 -10.01 10.03 -1.59
CA LEU A 477 -8.76 10.30 -2.33
C LEU A 477 -8.90 11.43 -3.35
N ARG A 478 -10.11 11.75 -3.83
CA ARG A 478 -10.32 12.75 -4.88
C ARG A 478 -9.68 14.11 -4.56
N HIS A 479 -9.65 14.52 -3.29
CA HIS A 479 -9.00 15.78 -2.87
C HIS A 479 -7.50 15.84 -3.22
N LEU A 480 -6.82 14.70 -3.30
CA LEU A 480 -5.41 14.62 -3.70
C LEU A 480 -5.19 15.04 -5.16
N LEU A 481 -6.21 15.03 -6.03
CA LEU A 481 -6.06 15.51 -7.40
C LEU A 481 -5.64 16.99 -7.45
N LYS A 482 -5.96 17.78 -6.42
CA LYS A 482 -5.52 19.19 -6.28
C LYS A 482 -4.02 19.32 -6.02
N HIS A 483 -3.37 18.25 -5.57
CA HIS A 483 -1.94 18.21 -5.30
C HIS A 483 -1.16 18.52 -6.59
N PRO A 484 -0.14 19.41 -6.54
CA PRO A 484 0.52 19.91 -7.75
C PRO A 484 1.17 18.82 -8.60
N LEU A 485 1.61 17.70 -8.01
CA LEU A 485 2.16 16.57 -8.76
C LEU A 485 1.10 15.87 -9.63
N LEU A 486 -0.09 15.58 -9.10
CA LEU A 486 -1.16 14.92 -9.87
C LEU A 486 -1.80 15.90 -10.87
N ALA A 487 -2.01 17.15 -10.45
CA ALA A 487 -2.51 18.21 -11.32
C ALA A 487 -1.55 18.49 -12.49
N SER A 488 -0.24 18.50 -12.24
CA SER A 488 0.77 18.72 -13.29
C SER A 488 0.84 17.57 -14.28
N PHE A 489 0.76 16.33 -13.79
CA PHE A 489 0.71 15.16 -14.65
C PHE A 489 -0.51 15.18 -15.58
N LEU A 490 -1.70 15.51 -15.05
CA LEU A 490 -2.92 15.70 -15.85
C LEU A 490 -2.78 16.84 -16.85
N TYR A 491 -2.15 17.95 -16.46
CA TYR A 491 -1.89 19.09 -17.33
C TYR A 491 -1.00 18.71 -18.51
N LEU A 492 0.11 18.00 -18.27
CA LEU A 492 1.01 17.52 -19.33
C LEU A 492 0.30 16.59 -20.31
N LYS A 493 -0.51 15.64 -19.82
CA LYS A 493 -1.32 14.77 -20.69
C LYS A 493 -2.31 15.56 -21.52
N TYR A 494 -3.00 16.53 -20.91
CA TYR A 494 -3.94 17.38 -21.61
C TYR A 494 -3.25 18.21 -22.70
N LEU A 495 -2.05 18.74 -22.47
CA LEU A 495 -1.28 19.48 -23.49
C LEU A 495 -0.99 18.64 -24.74
N ASN A 496 -0.75 17.35 -24.58
CA ASN A 496 -0.53 16.43 -25.71
C ASN A 496 -1.84 16.13 -26.47
N ILE A 497 -2.96 15.99 -25.74
CA ILE A 497 -4.26 15.58 -26.30
C ILE A 497 -5.04 16.77 -26.88
N ARG A 498 -4.85 18.01 -26.39
CA ARG A 498 -5.68 19.18 -26.73
C ARG A 498 -5.81 19.45 -28.22
N HIS A 499 -4.74 19.21 -28.99
CA HIS A 499 -4.76 19.45 -30.43
C HIS A 499 -5.71 18.48 -31.16
N ILE A 500 -5.82 17.24 -30.68
CA ILE A 500 -6.76 16.25 -31.20
C ILE A 500 -8.19 16.66 -30.85
N LEU A 501 -8.42 17.13 -29.63
CA LEU A 501 -9.75 17.61 -29.19
C LEU A 501 -10.21 18.84 -29.98
N TYR A 502 -9.33 19.83 -30.16
CA TYR A 502 -9.65 21.03 -30.93
C TYR A 502 -9.89 20.75 -32.41
N LEU A 503 -9.12 19.83 -33.00
CA LEU A 503 -9.37 19.38 -34.37
C LEU A 503 -10.73 18.69 -34.48
N ASN A 504 -11.07 17.80 -33.55
CA ASN A 504 -12.36 17.13 -33.54
C ASN A 504 -13.52 18.12 -33.37
N PHE A 505 -13.39 19.06 -32.44
CA PHE A 505 -14.36 20.13 -32.23
C PHE A 505 -14.55 20.99 -33.48
N PHE A 506 -13.45 21.40 -34.12
CA PHE A 506 -13.51 22.20 -35.34
C PHE A 506 -14.21 21.47 -36.49
N LEU A 507 -13.89 20.19 -36.71
CA LEU A 507 -14.52 19.37 -37.75
C LEU A 507 -16.02 19.14 -37.46
N TYR A 508 -16.39 19.00 -36.18
CA TYR A 508 -17.79 18.91 -35.77
C TYR A 508 -18.55 20.22 -35.99
N VAL A 509 -17.95 21.38 -35.69
CA VAL A 509 -18.56 22.69 -35.96
C VAL A 509 -18.84 22.88 -37.47
N ILE A 510 -17.92 22.43 -38.33
CA ILE A 510 -18.15 22.43 -39.78
C ILE A 510 -19.37 21.56 -40.15
N PHE A 511 -19.44 20.34 -39.62
CA PHE A 511 -20.60 19.47 -39.81
C PHE A 511 -21.90 20.11 -39.33
N PHE A 512 -21.89 20.70 -38.13
CA PHE A 512 -23.04 21.39 -37.54
C PHE A 512 -23.54 22.53 -38.43
N ILE A 513 -22.63 23.39 -38.92
CA ILE A 513 -22.99 24.49 -39.83
C ILE A 513 -23.57 23.93 -41.13
N ASN A 514 -22.92 22.93 -41.74
CA ASN A 514 -23.38 22.32 -43.00
C ASN A 514 -24.78 21.69 -42.85
N LEU A 515 -25.03 21.00 -41.74
CA LEU A 515 -26.34 20.38 -41.46
C LEU A 515 -27.44 21.42 -41.28
N ASN A 516 -27.21 22.43 -40.45
CA ASN A 516 -28.21 23.48 -40.21
C ASN A 516 -28.48 24.31 -41.47
N LEU A 517 -27.44 24.61 -42.25
CA LEU A 517 -27.57 25.29 -43.54
C LEU A 517 -28.39 24.45 -44.53
N TYR A 518 -28.16 23.13 -44.58
CA TYR A 518 -28.92 22.22 -45.44
C TYR A 518 -30.40 22.16 -45.06
N ILE A 519 -30.70 22.04 -43.77
CA ILE A 519 -32.09 22.00 -43.27
C ILE A 519 -32.80 23.32 -43.55
N TRP A 520 -32.12 24.45 -43.35
CA TRP A 520 -32.65 25.77 -43.67
C TRP A 520 -32.97 25.90 -45.16
N LEU A 521 -32.07 25.46 -46.05
CA LEU A 521 -32.30 25.49 -47.50
C LEU A 521 -33.50 24.64 -47.93
N ILE A 522 -33.64 23.42 -47.41
CA ILE A 522 -34.80 22.55 -47.69
C ILE A 522 -36.10 23.21 -47.20
N SER A 523 -36.09 23.79 -46.00
CA SER A 523 -37.29 24.44 -45.43
C SER A 523 -37.68 25.71 -46.20
N SER A 524 -36.69 26.43 -46.72
CA SER A 524 -36.90 27.64 -47.53
C SER A 524 -37.27 27.36 -48.99
N ALA A 525 -37.13 26.11 -49.47
CA ALA A 525 -37.55 25.76 -50.81
C ALA A 525 -39.07 25.89 -50.89
N PRO A 526 -39.61 26.64 -51.87
CA PRO A 526 -41.05 26.79 -52.01
C PRO A 526 -41.64 25.41 -52.21
N VAL A 527 -42.48 25.00 -51.25
CA VAL A 527 -43.32 23.81 -51.35
C VAL A 527 -44.02 23.92 -52.70
N GLN A 528 -43.71 23.01 -53.62
CA GLN A 528 -44.59 22.76 -54.75
C GLN A 528 -45.86 22.20 -54.12
N THR A 529 -46.80 23.08 -53.81
CA THR A 529 -48.19 22.68 -53.63
C THR A 529 -48.56 21.93 -54.89
N GLU A 530 -49.12 20.74 -54.69
CA GLU A 530 -49.74 19.93 -55.73
C GLU A 530 -50.59 20.83 -56.64
N VAL A 531 -50.06 21.18 -57.81
CA VAL A 531 -50.90 21.66 -58.89
C VAL A 531 -51.51 20.38 -59.47
N SER A 532 -52.69 20.07 -58.95
CA SER A 532 -53.68 19.27 -59.63
C SER A 532 -53.72 19.73 -61.08
N SER A 533 -53.54 18.79 -61.99
CA SER A 533 -53.65 18.97 -63.44
C SER A 533 -54.83 19.87 -63.79
N THR A 534 -54.57 21.10 -64.24
CA THR A 534 -55.31 21.82 -65.29
C THR A 534 -54.79 23.25 -65.39
N ASN A 535 -53.95 23.47 -66.40
CA ASN A 535 -54.06 24.54 -67.40
C ASN A 535 -52.67 24.99 -67.83
N ILE A 536 -52.20 24.33 -68.88
CA ILE A 536 -51.25 24.88 -69.83
C ILE A 536 -51.86 26.19 -70.31
N ASN A 537 -51.28 27.32 -69.92
CA ASN A 537 -51.26 28.55 -70.71
C ASN A 537 -50.08 29.40 -70.30
N ALA A 538 -49.08 29.39 -71.17
CA ALA A 538 -47.93 30.27 -71.13
C ALA A 538 -48.39 31.73 -71.16
N THR A 539 -48.00 32.53 -70.16
CA THR A 539 -47.84 33.97 -70.33
C THR A 539 -46.74 34.51 -69.43
N VAL A 540 -45.74 35.11 -70.10
CA VAL A 540 -44.79 36.14 -69.65
C VAL A 540 -43.52 35.71 -68.89
N LEU A 541 -42.44 35.74 -69.66
CA LEU A 541 -41.03 35.93 -69.28
C LEU A 541 -40.84 36.95 -68.14
N ASN A 542 -40.44 36.47 -66.96
CA ASN A 542 -39.54 37.19 -66.08
C ASN A 542 -38.20 36.44 -66.05
N GLY A 543 -37.21 36.94 -66.80
CA GLY A 543 -35.85 36.39 -66.85
C GLY A 543 -35.08 36.42 -65.52
N HIS A 544 -35.69 36.92 -64.44
CA HIS A 544 -35.09 36.94 -63.09
C HIS A 544 -35.40 35.68 -62.25
N GLU A 545 -36.53 35.01 -62.45
CA GLU A 545 -36.90 33.85 -61.62
C GLU A 545 -36.09 32.59 -61.99
N SER A 546 -35.73 32.42 -63.26
CA SER A 546 -34.93 31.26 -63.70
C SER A 546 -33.49 31.29 -63.16
N SER A 547 -32.88 32.47 -62.98
CA SER A 547 -31.55 32.60 -62.38
C SER A 547 -31.58 32.30 -60.89
N ASP A 548 -32.65 32.67 -60.18
CA ASP A 548 -32.78 32.43 -58.74
C ASP A 548 -33.07 30.97 -58.42
N ILE A 549 -33.90 30.30 -59.23
CA ILE A 549 -34.12 28.86 -59.15
C ILE A 549 -32.80 28.12 -59.44
N LEU A 550 -32.11 28.43 -60.55
CA LEU A 550 -30.85 27.75 -60.90
C LEU A 550 -29.74 28.00 -59.86
N ARG A 551 -29.72 29.19 -59.25
CA ARG A 551 -28.79 29.55 -58.16
C ARG A 551 -29.14 28.80 -56.87
N ASN A 552 -30.41 28.68 -56.52
CA ASN A 552 -30.83 27.92 -55.34
C ASN A 552 -30.52 26.42 -55.48
N TRP A 553 -30.76 25.84 -56.67
CA TRP A 553 -30.41 24.46 -56.99
C TRP A 553 -28.90 24.19 -56.96
N LYS A 554 -28.09 25.10 -57.52
CA LYS A 554 -26.62 25.01 -57.41
C LYS A 554 -26.14 25.11 -55.97
N ASN A 555 -26.70 26.04 -55.19
CA ASN A 555 -26.37 26.19 -53.76
C ASN A 555 -26.76 24.94 -52.96
N GLN A 556 -27.96 24.39 -53.20
CA GLN A 556 -28.45 23.17 -52.55
C GLN A 556 -27.55 21.95 -52.86
N LEU A 557 -27.12 21.80 -54.11
CA LEU A 557 -26.22 20.71 -54.51
C LEU A 557 -24.83 20.83 -53.87
N VAL A 558 -24.27 22.05 -53.81
CA VAL A 558 -22.98 22.30 -53.14
C VAL A 558 -23.06 21.99 -51.64
N VAL A 559 -24.12 22.44 -50.97
CA VAL A 559 -24.33 22.20 -49.53
C VAL A 559 -24.57 20.72 -49.24
N SER A 560 -25.29 20.01 -50.11
CA SER A 560 -25.49 18.56 -50.00
C SER A 560 -24.17 17.78 -50.12
N ILE A 561 -23.29 18.15 -51.06
CA ILE A 561 -21.95 17.56 -51.19
C ILE A 561 -21.11 17.83 -49.93
N LEU A 562 -21.11 19.07 -49.43
CA LEU A 562 -20.39 19.43 -48.20
C LEU A 562 -20.89 18.64 -46.99
N LEU A 563 -22.21 18.51 -46.84
CA LEU A 563 -22.82 17.72 -45.78
C LEU A 563 -22.46 16.24 -45.92
N PHE A 564 -22.47 15.68 -47.14
CA PHE A 564 -22.07 14.30 -47.38
C PHE A 564 -20.60 14.06 -47.01
N VAL A 565 -19.69 14.96 -47.36
CA VAL A 565 -18.27 14.87 -46.97
C VAL A 565 -18.11 14.91 -45.45
N SER A 566 -18.80 15.83 -44.77
CA SER A 566 -18.80 15.92 -43.30
C SER A 566 -19.42 14.68 -42.64
N LEU A 567 -20.46 14.10 -43.23
CA LEU A 567 -21.09 12.86 -42.78
C LEU A 567 -20.15 11.65 -42.92
N MET A 568 -19.44 11.55 -44.05
CA MET A 568 -18.44 10.49 -44.25
C MET A 568 -17.30 10.58 -43.22
N TYR A 569 -16.86 11.80 -42.87
CA TYR A 569 -15.89 11.99 -41.79
C TYR A 569 -16.42 11.45 -40.45
N MET A 570 -17.65 11.82 -40.06
CA MET A 570 -18.26 11.34 -38.81
C MET A 570 -18.39 9.80 -38.82
N LEU A 571 -18.83 9.22 -39.92
CA LEU A 571 -18.98 7.77 -40.07
C LEU A 571 -17.62 7.05 -39.92
N ILE A 572 -16.57 7.54 -40.58
CA ILE A 572 -15.22 6.97 -40.45
C ILE A 572 -14.70 7.11 -39.01
N ARG A 573 -14.90 8.26 -38.37
CA ARG A 573 -14.51 8.50 -36.97
C ARG A 573 -15.19 7.49 -36.03
N GLU A 574 -16.50 7.33 -36.13
CA GLU A 574 -17.25 6.41 -35.25
C GLU A 574 -16.91 4.94 -35.50
N LEU A 575 -16.69 4.56 -36.77
CA LEU A 575 -16.20 3.22 -37.10
C LEU A 575 -14.81 2.95 -36.48
N LEU A 576 -13.89 3.91 -36.52
CA LEU A 576 -12.57 3.79 -35.90
C LEU A 576 -12.66 3.67 -34.38
N GLN A 577 -13.56 4.44 -33.75
CA GLN A 577 -13.81 4.39 -32.32
C GLN A 577 -14.40 3.05 -31.89
N PHE A 578 -15.41 2.56 -32.62
CA PHE A 578 -16.03 1.25 -32.40
C PHE A 578 -15.03 0.11 -32.58
N ALA A 579 -14.22 0.15 -33.65
CA ALA A 579 -13.20 -0.87 -33.92
C ALA A 579 -12.11 -0.93 -32.85
N SER A 580 -11.81 0.19 -32.18
CA SER A 580 -10.78 0.25 -31.15
C SER A 580 -11.27 -0.19 -29.76
N SER A 581 -12.52 0.13 -29.40
CA SER A 581 -13.08 -0.21 -28.08
C SER A 581 -14.60 -0.48 -28.13
N PRO A 582 -15.05 -1.64 -28.64
CA PRO A 582 -16.46 -1.89 -28.95
C PRO A 582 -17.37 -1.94 -27.72
N LEU A 583 -16.92 -2.56 -26.61
CA LEU A 583 -17.75 -2.69 -25.39
C LEU A 583 -17.96 -1.36 -24.67
N ASN A 584 -16.89 -0.57 -24.51
CA ASN A 584 -16.99 0.77 -23.95
C ASN A 584 -17.81 1.68 -24.86
N TYR A 585 -17.72 1.47 -26.19
CA TYR A 585 -18.47 2.22 -27.15
C TYR A 585 -19.98 1.99 -27.00
N ILE A 586 -20.41 0.72 -26.93
CA ILE A 586 -21.84 0.35 -26.80
C ILE A 586 -22.43 0.80 -25.47
N SER A 587 -21.63 0.85 -24.40
CA SER A 587 -22.08 1.26 -23.06
C SER A 587 -22.27 2.78 -22.92
N SER A 588 -21.63 3.59 -23.78
CA SER A 588 -21.71 5.05 -23.71
C SER A 588 -22.96 5.59 -24.40
N LEU A 589 -23.85 6.25 -23.65
CA LEU A 589 -25.03 6.93 -24.19
C LEU A 589 -24.70 8.04 -25.20
N MET A 590 -23.53 8.68 -25.06
CA MET A 590 -23.08 9.74 -25.98
C MET A 590 -22.90 9.20 -27.41
N ASN A 591 -22.29 8.02 -27.52
CA ASN A 591 -22.04 7.39 -28.81
C ASN A 591 -23.35 6.95 -29.48
N TRP A 592 -24.38 6.61 -28.69
CA TRP A 592 -25.72 6.34 -29.22
C TRP A 592 -26.37 7.59 -29.84
N PHE A 593 -26.20 8.76 -29.21
CA PHE A 593 -26.67 10.03 -29.78
C PHE A 593 -25.95 10.37 -31.09
N GLU A 594 -24.64 10.16 -31.17
CA GLU A 594 -23.87 10.34 -32.41
C GLU A 594 -24.36 9.39 -33.53
N ILE A 595 -24.63 8.11 -33.23
CA ILE A 595 -25.18 7.15 -34.22
C ILE A 595 -26.56 7.58 -34.72
N VAL A 596 -27.44 7.99 -33.80
CA VAL A 596 -28.79 8.47 -34.16
C VAL A 596 -28.68 9.72 -35.04
N LEU A 597 -27.76 10.64 -34.72
CA LEU A 597 -27.51 11.83 -35.54
C LEU A 597 -27.01 11.47 -36.94
N ILE A 598 -26.09 10.51 -37.07
CA ILE A 598 -25.61 9.99 -38.37
C ILE A 598 -26.78 9.39 -39.17
N ALA A 599 -27.67 8.62 -38.52
CA ALA A 599 -28.84 8.04 -39.18
C ALA A 599 -29.85 9.10 -39.65
N LEU A 600 -30.15 10.10 -38.82
CA LEU A 600 -31.06 11.19 -39.16
C LEU A 600 -30.52 12.07 -40.28
N THR A 601 -29.22 12.39 -40.26
CA THR A 601 -28.57 13.16 -41.33
C THR A 601 -28.52 12.41 -42.65
N PHE A 602 -28.31 11.09 -42.62
CA PHE A 602 -28.46 10.25 -43.81
C PHE A 602 -29.90 10.25 -44.33
N ALA A 603 -30.90 10.11 -43.46
CA ALA A 603 -32.31 10.17 -43.86
C ALA A 603 -32.69 11.52 -44.51
N LEU A 604 -32.15 12.64 -44.01
CA LEU A 604 -32.35 13.97 -44.59
C LEU A 604 -31.71 14.13 -45.98
N LEU A 605 -30.58 13.47 -46.24
CA LEU A 605 -30.00 13.40 -47.59
C LEU A 605 -30.85 12.54 -48.55
N CYS A 606 -31.56 11.54 -48.02
CA CYS A 606 -32.50 10.70 -48.78
C CYS A 606 -33.90 11.34 -48.98
N GLY A 607 -34.11 12.58 -48.54
CA GLY A 607 -35.37 13.31 -48.74
C GLY A 607 -36.40 13.15 -47.63
N ALA A 608 -35.98 12.87 -46.38
CA ALA A 608 -36.89 12.85 -45.23
C ALA A 608 -37.59 14.20 -44.98
N SER A 609 -38.72 14.16 -44.26
CA SER A 609 -39.55 15.34 -43.96
C SER A 609 -38.83 16.38 -43.09
N SER A 610 -39.33 17.62 -43.13
CA SER A 610 -38.82 18.75 -42.33
C SER A 610 -38.91 18.50 -40.81
N GLU A 611 -39.82 17.64 -40.34
CA GLU A 611 -39.94 17.23 -38.94
C GLU A 611 -38.69 16.49 -38.45
N VAL A 612 -38.15 15.60 -39.28
CA VAL A 612 -36.87 14.90 -38.99
C VAL A 612 -35.73 15.91 -38.90
N GLY A 613 -35.79 16.97 -39.71
CA GLY A 613 -34.87 18.11 -39.67
C GLY A 613 -34.88 18.82 -38.31
N ALA A 614 -36.05 19.09 -37.75
CA ALA A 614 -36.17 19.75 -36.45
C ALA A 614 -35.54 18.92 -35.31
N VAL A 615 -35.75 17.60 -35.31
CA VAL A 615 -35.12 16.68 -34.34
C VAL A 615 -33.60 16.63 -34.53
N ALA A 616 -33.12 16.60 -35.78
CA ALA A 616 -31.69 16.61 -36.07
C ALA A 616 -31.02 17.91 -35.60
N ILE A 617 -31.68 19.07 -35.71
CA ILE A 617 -31.17 20.35 -35.18
C ILE A 617 -30.96 20.22 -33.66
N LEU A 618 -31.99 19.83 -32.90
CA LEU A 618 -31.90 19.71 -31.44
C LEU A 618 -30.83 18.70 -31.00
N LEU A 619 -30.74 17.56 -31.68
CA LEU A 619 -29.74 16.56 -31.34
C LEU A 619 -28.31 17.04 -31.66
N SER A 620 -28.14 17.74 -32.79
CA SER A 620 -26.84 18.29 -33.20
C SER A 620 -26.36 19.44 -32.30
N THR A 621 -27.27 20.27 -31.79
CA THR A 621 -26.94 21.33 -30.82
C THR A 621 -26.58 20.74 -29.47
N TRP A 622 -27.29 19.69 -29.03
CA TRP A 622 -26.96 18.99 -27.78
C TRP A 622 -25.56 18.40 -27.81
N GLU A 623 -25.20 17.71 -28.89
CA GLU A 623 -23.86 17.14 -29.07
C GLU A 623 -22.77 18.23 -29.14
N LEU A 624 -23.07 19.39 -29.76
CA LEU A 624 -22.17 20.55 -29.74
C LEU A 624 -21.88 21.01 -28.29
N ILE A 625 -22.90 21.08 -27.44
CA ILE A 625 -22.76 21.46 -26.03
C ILE A 625 -21.88 20.45 -25.29
N ILE A 626 -22.05 19.15 -25.51
CA ILE A 626 -21.20 18.12 -24.87
C ILE A 626 -19.74 18.25 -25.32
N LEU A 627 -19.48 18.50 -26.60
CA LEU A 627 -18.12 18.73 -27.09
C LEU A 627 -17.51 20.02 -26.52
N MET A 628 -18.30 21.08 -26.32
CA MET A 628 -17.86 22.28 -25.61
C MET A 628 -17.49 21.99 -24.14
N ALA A 629 -18.12 21.00 -23.50
CA ALA A 629 -17.83 20.59 -22.12
C ALA A 629 -16.40 20.08 -21.93
N GLN A 630 -15.77 19.57 -22.99
CA GLN A 630 -14.40 19.08 -22.96
C GLN A 630 -13.38 20.22 -22.81
N HIS A 631 -13.80 21.48 -23.00
CA HIS A 631 -12.95 22.64 -22.80
C HIS A 631 -12.83 22.99 -21.29
N PRO A 632 -11.61 23.18 -20.75
CA PRO A 632 -11.36 23.42 -19.33
C PRO A 632 -12.18 24.55 -18.68
N ARG A 633 -12.49 25.62 -19.43
CA ARG A 633 -13.29 26.74 -18.94
C ARG A 633 -14.79 26.46 -18.90
N MET A 634 -15.31 25.71 -19.87
CA MET A 634 -16.76 25.44 -20.02
C MET A 634 -17.19 24.15 -19.31
N SER A 635 -16.23 23.30 -18.93
CA SER A 635 -16.50 22.04 -18.22
C SER A 635 -17.27 22.23 -16.93
N ILE A 636 -17.05 23.32 -16.19
CA ILE A 636 -17.73 23.57 -14.90
C ILE A 636 -19.21 23.85 -15.14
N ASP A 637 -19.52 24.80 -16.02
CA ASP A 637 -20.90 25.21 -16.32
C ASP A 637 -21.73 24.05 -16.88
N ILE A 638 -21.12 23.20 -17.71
CA ILE A 638 -21.82 22.07 -18.31
C ILE A 638 -21.99 20.92 -17.31
N GLU A 639 -21.01 20.67 -16.43
CA GLU A 639 -21.17 19.66 -15.38
C GLU A 639 -22.21 20.11 -14.33
N MET A 640 -22.27 21.41 -14.02
CA MET A 640 -23.35 22.01 -13.21
C MET A 640 -24.70 21.76 -13.89
N PHE A 641 -24.84 22.09 -15.18
CA PHE A 641 -26.08 21.89 -15.92
C PHE A 641 -26.51 20.42 -15.95
N LYS A 642 -25.58 19.49 -16.21
CA LYS A 642 -25.84 18.05 -16.24
C LYS A 642 -26.32 17.54 -14.87
N THR A 643 -25.64 17.93 -13.80
CA THR A 643 -25.98 17.48 -12.44
C THR A 643 -27.34 18.02 -12.02
N VAL A 644 -27.59 19.31 -12.26
CA VAL A 644 -28.88 19.94 -12.00
C VAL A 644 -29.98 19.26 -12.82
N THR A 645 -29.75 18.98 -14.10
CA THR A 645 -30.74 18.28 -14.96
C THR A 645 -31.05 16.88 -14.45
N ILE A 646 -30.03 16.11 -14.04
CA ILE A 646 -30.22 14.77 -13.48
C ILE A 646 -30.99 14.82 -12.15
N ASN A 647 -30.62 15.73 -11.25
CA ASN A 647 -31.30 15.88 -9.97
C ASN A 647 -32.73 16.36 -10.17
N PHE A 648 -32.95 17.38 -10.98
CA PHE A 648 -34.26 17.85 -11.40
C PHE A 648 -35.12 16.71 -11.96
N THR A 649 -34.57 15.89 -12.86
CA THR A 649 -35.30 14.74 -13.46
C THR A 649 -35.65 13.68 -12.42
N LYS A 650 -34.74 13.37 -11.48
CA LYS A 650 -34.98 12.41 -10.39
C LYS A 650 -36.10 12.89 -9.46
N PHE A 651 -36.09 14.17 -9.09
CA PHE A 651 -37.14 14.74 -8.26
C PHE A 651 -38.46 14.80 -9.02
N LEU A 652 -38.45 15.30 -10.26
CA LEU A 652 -39.63 15.36 -11.13
C LEU A 652 -40.27 13.99 -11.30
N PHE A 653 -39.48 12.92 -11.43
CA PHE A 653 -39.97 11.54 -11.57
C PHE A 653 -40.95 11.12 -10.46
N LEU A 654 -40.69 11.50 -9.20
CA LEU A 654 -41.59 11.21 -8.09
C LEU A 654 -42.92 11.98 -8.22
N TYR A 655 -42.88 13.18 -8.78
CA TYR A 655 -44.05 14.05 -8.97
C TYR A 655 -44.78 13.82 -10.30
N ILE A 656 -44.23 13.01 -11.22
CA ILE A 656 -44.93 12.63 -12.47
C ILE A 656 -46.29 12.01 -12.15
N PHE A 657 -46.40 11.17 -11.11
CA PHE A 657 -47.69 10.57 -10.72
C PHE A 657 -48.73 11.61 -10.29
N LEU A 658 -48.27 12.65 -9.60
CA LEU A 658 -49.12 13.75 -9.15
C LEU A 658 -49.55 14.64 -10.33
N ILE A 659 -48.63 14.92 -11.25
CA ILE A 659 -48.89 15.64 -12.50
C ILE A 659 -49.90 14.87 -13.36
N LEU A 660 -49.71 13.56 -13.51
CA LEU A 660 -50.63 12.65 -14.21
C LEU A 660 -52.01 12.63 -13.51
N ALA A 661 -52.00 12.64 -12.17
CA ALA A 661 -53.10 12.93 -11.26
C ALA A 661 -54.01 14.07 -11.74
N PHE A 662 -53.41 15.26 -11.76
CA PHE A 662 -54.08 16.49 -12.16
C PHE A 662 -54.43 16.52 -13.65
N ALA A 663 -53.58 15.96 -14.53
CA ALA A 663 -53.85 15.90 -15.96
C ALA A 663 -55.11 15.07 -16.28
N PHE A 664 -55.28 13.92 -15.61
CA PHE A 664 -56.52 13.15 -15.73
C PHE A 664 -57.70 13.84 -15.07
N SER A 665 -57.49 14.52 -13.94
CA SER A 665 -58.55 15.31 -13.31
C SER A 665 -59.04 16.43 -14.22
N PHE A 666 -58.15 17.18 -14.87
CA PHE A 666 -58.49 18.22 -15.84
C PHE A 666 -59.13 17.65 -17.11
N PHE A 667 -58.69 16.48 -17.59
CA PHE A 667 -59.37 15.79 -18.69
C PHE A 667 -60.83 15.46 -18.36
N VAL A 668 -61.11 14.97 -17.14
CA VAL A 668 -62.48 14.65 -16.72
C VAL A 668 -63.31 15.91 -16.51
N LEU A 669 -62.72 16.97 -15.93
CA LEU A 669 -63.43 18.20 -15.58
C LEU A 669 -63.70 19.13 -16.78
N PHE A 670 -62.80 19.15 -17.76
CA PHE A 670 -62.83 20.08 -18.89
C PHE A 670 -62.96 19.39 -20.24
N LYS A 671 -63.47 18.15 -20.28
CA LYS A 671 -63.63 17.32 -21.48
C LYS A 671 -64.37 18.01 -22.63
N GLU A 672 -65.31 18.90 -22.31
CA GLU A 672 -66.14 19.62 -23.30
C GLU A 672 -65.44 20.84 -23.92
N ASN A 673 -64.21 21.16 -23.48
CA ASN A 673 -63.46 22.31 -23.97
C ASN A 673 -62.44 21.91 -25.05
N GLU A 674 -62.22 22.79 -26.03
CA GLU A 674 -61.17 22.60 -27.06
C GLU A 674 -59.76 22.50 -26.47
N SER A 675 -59.57 22.99 -25.24
CA SER A 675 -58.28 22.94 -24.54
C SER A 675 -57.90 21.56 -24.00
N PHE A 676 -58.86 20.63 -23.80
CA PHE A 676 -58.61 19.29 -23.21
C PHE A 676 -59.30 18.15 -23.98
N PRO A 677 -59.04 17.99 -25.29
CA PRO A 677 -59.80 17.05 -26.13
C PRO A 677 -59.44 15.58 -25.88
N ASN A 678 -58.18 15.30 -25.57
CA ASN A 678 -57.64 13.95 -25.41
C ASN A 678 -56.74 13.87 -24.16
N PRO A 679 -56.59 12.70 -23.51
CA PRO A 679 -55.73 12.54 -22.34
C PRO A 679 -54.28 13.01 -22.55
N PHE A 680 -53.71 12.80 -23.75
CA PHE A 680 -52.37 13.28 -24.10
C PHE A 680 -52.30 14.80 -24.25
N ALA A 681 -53.32 15.43 -24.84
CA ALA A 681 -53.40 16.89 -24.94
C ALA A 681 -53.57 17.52 -23.56
N SER A 682 -54.36 16.89 -22.68
CA SER A 682 -54.52 17.30 -21.28
C SER A 682 -53.23 17.19 -20.48
N LEU A 683 -52.44 16.14 -20.72
CA LEU A 683 -51.12 15.98 -20.11
C LEU A 683 -50.15 17.05 -20.62
N PHE A 684 -50.10 17.31 -21.92
CA PHE A 684 -49.27 18.36 -22.50
C PHE A 684 -49.65 19.74 -21.95
N LYS A 685 -50.95 20.07 -21.93
CA LYS A 685 -51.43 21.34 -21.38
C LYS A 685 -51.14 21.46 -19.89
N THR A 686 -51.30 20.38 -19.11
CA THR A 686 -50.92 20.35 -17.70
C THR A 686 -49.42 20.61 -17.52
N ILE A 687 -48.55 20.03 -18.36
CA ILE A 687 -47.10 20.28 -18.31
C ILE A 687 -46.77 21.74 -18.62
N VAL A 688 -47.39 22.33 -19.64
CA VAL A 688 -47.26 23.76 -19.96
C VAL A 688 -47.75 24.64 -18.78
N MET A 689 -48.76 24.18 -18.05
CA MET A 689 -49.18 24.87 -16.83
C MET A 689 -48.16 24.76 -15.69
N ILE A 690 -47.31 23.73 -15.63
CA ILE A 690 -46.24 23.63 -14.60
C ILE A 690 -45.19 24.71 -14.79
N THR A 691 -44.90 25.11 -16.03
CA THR A 691 -43.87 26.12 -16.34
C THR A 691 -44.30 27.54 -16.01
N GLY A 692 -45.53 27.74 -15.51
CA GLY A 692 -46.04 29.04 -15.09
C GLY A 692 -46.88 29.76 -16.15
N GLU A 693 -47.06 29.16 -17.34
CA GLU A 693 -47.88 29.71 -18.42
C GLU A 693 -49.36 29.33 -18.19
N PHE A 694 -50.04 30.11 -17.35
CA PHE A 694 -51.48 29.95 -17.10
C PHE A 694 -52.30 30.88 -17.97
N ASP A 695 -53.10 30.30 -18.86
CA ASP A 695 -54.19 31.02 -19.50
C ASP A 695 -55.52 30.64 -18.83
N ALA A 696 -55.79 31.30 -17.70
CA ALA A 696 -57.00 31.07 -16.92
C ALA A 696 -58.28 31.57 -17.63
N SER A 697 -58.14 32.40 -18.67
CA SER A 697 -59.27 32.96 -19.41
C SER A 697 -59.99 31.91 -20.27
N ASN A 698 -59.26 30.87 -20.68
CA ASN A 698 -59.73 29.81 -21.57
C ASN A 698 -60.26 28.56 -20.84
N LEU A 699 -60.37 28.57 -19.50
CA LEU A 699 -60.87 27.45 -18.69
C LEU A 699 -62.37 27.63 -18.34
N PRO A 700 -63.28 26.79 -18.86
CA PRO A 700 -64.71 26.88 -18.56
C PRO A 700 -65.00 26.22 -17.20
N PHE A 701 -65.09 27.02 -16.15
CA PHE A 701 -65.54 26.59 -14.82
C PHE A 701 -67.07 26.39 -14.73
N VAL A 702 -67.73 26.02 -15.83
CA VAL A 702 -69.21 26.09 -15.98
C VAL A 702 -69.91 24.84 -15.47
N ILE A 703 -69.36 23.64 -15.71
CA ILE A 703 -70.02 22.35 -15.41
C ILE A 703 -70.01 22.03 -13.90
N TYR A 704 -68.87 22.23 -13.25
CA TYR A 704 -68.69 22.00 -11.80
C TYR A 704 -67.98 23.20 -11.16
N PRO A 705 -68.67 24.33 -10.90
CA PRO A 705 -68.02 25.61 -10.60
C PRO A 705 -67.21 25.62 -9.30
N ILE A 706 -67.61 24.82 -8.31
CA ILE A 706 -66.96 24.78 -7.01
C ILE A 706 -65.79 23.78 -7.04
N LEU A 707 -66.04 22.55 -7.50
CA LEU A 707 -65.06 21.46 -7.48
C LEU A 707 -63.89 21.71 -8.45
N SER A 708 -64.16 22.27 -9.63
CA SER A 708 -63.11 22.64 -10.59
C SER A 708 -62.19 23.73 -10.06
N ARG A 709 -62.73 24.74 -9.35
CA ARG A 709 -61.94 25.78 -8.69
C ARG A 709 -61.09 25.24 -7.56
N PHE A 710 -61.62 24.34 -6.72
CA PHE A 710 -60.85 23.71 -5.65
C PHE A 710 -59.69 22.88 -6.17
N ILE A 711 -59.92 22.04 -7.18
CA ILE A 711 -58.87 21.21 -7.79
C ILE A 711 -57.82 22.08 -8.48
N PHE A 712 -58.25 23.15 -9.16
CA PHE A 712 -57.35 24.10 -9.80
C PHE A 712 -56.51 24.92 -8.80
N ILE A 713 -57.10 25.40 -7.69
CA ILE A 713 -56.37 26.05 -6.60
C ILE A 713 -55.38 25.07 -5.96
N GLY A 714 -55.79 23.81 -5.75
CA GLY A 714 -54.92 22.75 -5.25
C GLY A 714 -53.73 22.49 -6.17
N PHE A 715 -53.96 22.49 -7.49
CA PHE A 715 -52.89 22.38 -8.49
C PHE A 715 -51.93 23.58 -8.43
N ILE A 716 -52.42 24.82 -8.38
CA ILE A 716 -51.56 26.00 -8.25
C ILE A 716 -50.72 25.93 -6.97
N PHE A 717 -51.34 25.63 -5.84
CA PHE A 717 -50.63 25.57 -4.58
C PHE A 717 -49.57 24.46 -4.54
N LEU A 718 -49.93 23.24 -4.94
CA LEU A 718 -49.07 22.07 -4.77
C LEU A 718 -47.99 21.97 -5.86
N ILE A 719 -48.35 22.25 -7.12
CA ILE A 719 -47.45 22.08 -8.27
C ILE A 719 -46.70 23.38 -8.60
N VAL A 720 -47.40 24.51 -8.62
CA VAL A 720 -46.82 25.77 -9.09
C VAL A 720 -46.07 26.47 -7.96
N ILE A 721 -46.65 26.53 -6.75
CA ILE A 721 -46.02 27.23 -5.63
C ILE A 721 -45.05 26.30 -4.89
N ILE A 722 -45.47 25.11 -4.47
CA ILE A 722 -44.61 24.24 -3.67
C ILE A 722 -43.56 23.55 -4.54
N LEU A 723 -43.99 22.76 -5.53
CA LEU A 723 -43.07 21.93 -6.30
C LEU A 723 -42.05 22.74 -7.11
N LEU A 724 -42.47 23.79 -7.83
CA LEU A 724 -41.54 24.60 -8.62
C LEU A 724 -40.50 25.33 -7.74
N ASN A 725 -40.93 25.90 -6.60
CA ASN A 725 -40.00 26.57 -5.68
C ASN A 725 -39.06 25.58 -5.00
N LEU A 726 -39.53 24.37 -4.69
CA LEU A 726 -38.68 23.31 -4.15
C LEU A 726 -37.64 22.87 -5.17
N LEU A 727 -38.03 22.68 -6.44
CA LEU A 727 -37.12 22.31 -7.53
C LEU A 727 -36.07 23.41 -7.79
N ASN A 728 -36.49 24.68 -7.79
CA ASN A 728 -35.57 25.81 -7.91
C ASN A 728 -34.61 25.90 -6.71
N GLY A 729 -35.11 25.68 -5.48
CA GLY A 729 -34.30 25.68 -4.27
C GLY A 729 -33.23 24.57 -4.27
N LEU A 730 -33.60 23.36 -4.71
CA LEU A 730 -32.67 22.25 -4.87
C LEU A 730 -31.62 22.54 -5.95
N ALA A 731 -32.03 23.06 -7.11
CA ALA A 731 -31.11 23.42 -8.17
C ALA A 731 -30.07 24.46 -7.71
N VAL A 732 -30.51 25.49 -6.99
CA VAL A 732 -29.59 26.51 -6.44
C VAL A 732 -28.61 25.90 -5.44
N ASN A 733 -29.09 25.04 -4.53
CA ASN A 733 -28.23 24.37 -3.56
C ASN A 733 -27.18 23.48 -4.26
N ASP A 734 -27.60 22.68 -5.24
CA ASP A 734 -26.72 21.81 -6.01
C ASP A 734 -25.67 22.62 -6.77
N THR A 735 -26.05 23.75 -7.38
CA THR A 735 -25.09 24.64 -8.07
C THR A 735 -24.07 25.25 -7.12
N ALA A 736 -24.50 25.65 -5.92
CA ALA A 736 -23.60 26.23 -4.91
C ALA A 736 -22.58 25.21 -4.41
N GLU A 737 -23.00 23.96 -4.17
CA GLU A 737 -22.10 22.87 -3.77
C GLU A 737 -21.08 22.52 -4.86
N ILE A 738 -21.53 22.42 -6.12
CA ILE A 738 -20.63 22.15 -7.25
C ILE A 738 -19.65 23.31 -7.46
N LEU A 739 -20.08 24.56 -7.27
CA LEU A 739 -19.21 25.72 -7.39
C LEU A 739 -18.12 25.72 -6.31
N ALA A 740 -18.47 25.34 -5.08
CA ALA A 740 -17.52 25.18 -3.98
C ALA A 740 -16.46 24.09 -4.28
N GLU A 741 -16.85 23.01 -4.96
CA GLU A 741 -15.94 21.94 -5.41
C GLU A 741 -15.46 22.09 -6.87
N SER A 742 -15.70 23.23 -7.53
CA SER A 742 -15.58 23.39 -8.99
C SER A 742 -14.21 23.02 -9.56
N GLU A 743 -13.14 23.38 -8.85
CA GLU A 743 -11.79 23.02 -9.24
C GLU A 743 -11.57 21.50 -9.25
N LEU A 744 -12.07 20.82 -8.22
CA LEU A 744 -11.95 19.37 -8.09
C LEU A 744 -12.75 18.68 -9.19
N VAL A 745 -13.99 19.13 -9.42
CA VAL A 745 -14.87 18.62 -10.48
C VAL A 745 -14.20 18.80 -11.85
N CYS A 746 -13.56 19.93 -12.10
CA CYS A 746 -12.80 20.19 -13.32
C CYS A 746 -11.60 19.24 -13.48
N LEU A 747 -10.88 18.91 -12.41
CA LEU A 747 -9.78 17.94 -12.46
C LEU A 747 -10.29 16.51 -12.70
N ILE A 748 -11.42 16.14 -12.09
CA ILE A 748 -12.07 14.84 -12.28
C ILE A 748 -12.54 14.68 -13.73
N SER A 749 -13.22 15.68 -14.30
CA SER A 749 -13.69 15.64 -15.68
C SER A 749 -12.53 15.52 -16.68
N ARG A 750 -11.44 16.27 -16.44
CA ARG A 750 -10.20 16.14 -17.23
C ARG A 750 -9.58 14.74 -17.11
N ALA A 751 -9.51 14.18 -15.90
CA ALA A 751 -8.96 12.84 -15.70
C ALA A 751 -9.79 11.78 -16.45
N GLN A 752 -11.13 11.88 -16.40
CA GLN A 752 -12.04 10.99 -17.14
C GLN A 752 -11.86 11.11 -18.66
N LEU A 753 -11.76 12.34 -19.17
CA LEU A 753 -11.55 12.61 -20.60
C LEU A 753 -10.20 12.06 -21.09
N VAL A 754 -9.11 12.33 -20.36
CA VAL A 754 -7.78 11.82 -20.70
C VAL A 754 -7.77 10.29 -20.67
N ALA A 755 -8.37 9.67 -19.64
CA ALA A 755 -8.47 8.22 -19.54
C ALA A 755 -9.31 7.59 -20.67
N TYR A 756 -10.38 8.26 -21.09
CA TYR A 756 -11.18 7.84 -22.23
C TYR A 756 -10.35 7.83 -23.52
N VAL A 757 -9.66 8.94 -23.83
CA VAL A 757 -8.81 9.05 -25.02
C VAL A 757 -7.69 8.00 -25.00
N GLU A 758 -7.06 7.78 -23.84
CA GLU A 758 -6.00 6.78 -23.68
C GLU A 758 -6.53 5.35 -23.92
N ARG A 759 -7.72 5.01 -23.39
CA ARG A 759 -8.37 3.71 -23.63
C ARG A 759 -8.69 3.49 -25.11
N VAL A 760 -9.20 4.52 -25.80
CA VAL A 760 -9.52 4.45 -27.24
C VAL A 760 -8.25 4.27 -28.07
N VAL A 761 -7.13 4.88 -27.70
CA VAL A 761 -5.89 4.81 -28.49
C VAL A 761 -5.09 3.54 -28.23
N VAL A 762 -4.92 3.17 -26.97
CA VAL A 762 -4.19 1.96 -26.57
C VAL A 762 -4.95 0.69 -26.98
N GLY A 763 -6.29 0.78 -27.05
CA GLY A 763 -7.17 -0.36 -27.30
C GLY A 763 -7.24 -1.21 -26.03
N SER A 764 -8.39 -1.23 -25.36
CA SER A 764 -8.53 -2.05 -24.16
C SER A 764 -8.47 -3.53 -24.55
N SER A 765 -7.37 -4.19 -24.20
CA SER A 765 -7.35 -5.64 -24.06
C SER A 765 -8.17 -6.03 -22.82
N PHE A 766 -9.49 -6.00 -22.94
CA PHE A 766 -10.40 -6.51 -21.93
C PHE A 766 -11.00 -7.82 -22.42
N LEU A 767 -10.27 -8.89 -22.17
CA LEU A 767 -10.92 -10.11 -21.73
C LEU A 767 -10.84 -10.05 -20.20
N PRO A 768 -11.97 -9.98 -19.46
CA PRO A 768 -11.95 -10.43 -18.09
C PRO A 768 -11.38 -11.85 -18.13
N ARG A 769 -10.43 -12.16 -17.25
CA ARG A 769 -10.00 -13.54 -17.02
C ARG A 769 -11.10 -14.28 -16.24
N THR A 770 -12.35 -14.13 -16.66
CA THR A 770 -13.46 -14.93 -16.16
C THR A 770 -13.43 -16.22 -16.96
N GLN A 771 -12.97 -17.29 -16.31
CA GLN A 771 -13.44 -18.63 -16.65
C GLN A 771 -14.98 -18.59 -16.69
N SER A 772 -15.56 -19.34 -17.63
CA SER A 772 -17.00 -19.51 -17.87
C SER A 772 -17.62 -18.57 -18.90
N CYS A 773 -17.45 -18.91 -20.19
CA CYS A 773 -18.60 -19.10 -21.10
C CYS A 773 -18.10 -19.70 -22.43
N CYS A 774 -18.42 -20.97 -22.68
CA CYS A 774 -17.92 -21.78 -23.80
C CYS A 774 -18.71 -21.66 -25.12
N CYS A 775 -19.57 -20.65 -25.31
CA CYS A 775 -20.60 -20.72 -26.35
C CYS A 775 -20.43 -19.77 -27.55
N ILE A 776 -19.33 -19.02 -27.66
CA ILE A 776 -19.06 -18.22 -28.88
C ILE A 776 -17.63 -18.50 -29.31
N ASN A 777 -17.43 -18.80 -30.60
CA ASN A 777 -16.13 -19.10 -31.20
C ASN A 777 -15.21 -17.85 -31.15
N TYR A 778 -14.61 -17.60 -29.98
CA TYR A 778 -13.76 -16.46 -29.63
C TYR A 778 -12.38 -16.45 -30.31
N LEU A 779 -12.08 -17.43 -31.17
CA LEU A 779 -10.78 -17.57 -31.84
C LEU A 779 -10.61 -16.66 -33.06
N LEU A 780 -11.69 -16.23 -33.72
CA LEU A 780 -11.61 -15.36 -34.91
C LEU A 780 -11.39 -13.88 -34.56
N LEU A 781 -11.92 -13.38 -33.44
CA LEU A 781 -11.69 -11.99 -32.99
C LEU A 781 -10.35 -11.77 -32.26
N ARG A 782 -9.66 -12.84 -31.85
CA ARG A 782 -8.42 -12.72 -31.06
C ARG A 782 -7.17 -12.47 -31.91
N ARG A 783 -7.24 -12.67 -33.24
CA ARG A 783 -6.04 -12.75 -34.10
C ARG A 783 -5.75 -11.53 -34.97
N VAL A 784 -6.68 -10.57 -35.07
CA VAL A 784 -6.52 -9.35 -35.87
C VAL A 784 -7.32 -8.30 -35.11
N VAL A 785 -6.75 -7.28 -34.48
CA VAL A 785 -6.36 -6.02 -35.10
C VAL A 785 -5.62 -5.24 -33.98
N LYS A 786 -4.35 -4.84 -34.18
CA LYS A 786 -3.77 -3.75 -33.38
C LYS A 786 -4.72 -2.56 -33.49
N SER A 787 -5.03 -1.85 -32.39
CA SER A 787 -5.92 -0.68 -32.48
C SER A 787 -5.49 0.18 -33.68
N PRO A 788 -6.40 0.52 -34.61
CA PRO A 788 -6.01 1.26 -35.82
C PRO A 788 -5.36 2.61 -35.48
N LEU A 789 -5.65 3.11 -34.28
CA LEU A 789 -5.14 4.35 -33.71
C LEU A 789 -3.86 4.18 -32.88
N HIS A 790 -3.25 2.99 -32.81
CA HIS A 790 -2.05 2.72 -32.00
C HIS A 790 -0.86 3.64 -32.34
N PHE A 791 -0.79 4.17 -33.57
CA PHE A 791 0.25 5.13 -33.96
C PHE A 791 0.20 6.44 -33.14
N LEU A 792 -0.97 6.80 -32.60
CA LEU A 792 -1.15 7.95 -31.71
C LEU A 792 -0.69 7.66 -30.27
N ALA A 793 -0.58 6.38 -29.87
CA ALA A 793 -0.22 6.00 -28.50
C ALA A 793 1.13 6.59 -28.08
N ARG A 794 2.12 6.59 -28.99
CA ARG A 794 3.46 7.15 -28.74
C ARG A 794 3.47 8.66 -28.46
N LYS A 795 2.44 9.40 -28.92
CA LYS A 795 2.30 10.85 -28.69
C LYS A 795 1.45 11.18 -27.45
N ILE A 796 0.62 10.25 -27.00
CA ILE A 796 -0.35 10.47 -25.91
C ILE A 796 0.19 9.96 -24.57
N LEU A 797 0.87 8.80 -24.57
CA LEU A 797 1.53 8.27 -23.38
C LEU A 797 2.72 9.15 -22.99
N LEU A 798 2.87 9.41 -21.70
CA LEU A 798 4.01 10.19 -21.20
C LEU A 798 5.26 9.32 -21.12
N PHE A 799 5.12 8.05 -20.75
CA PHE A 799 6.20 7.10 -20.61
C PHE A 799 6.17 6.05 -21.74
N PRO A 800 7.34 5.63 -22.27
CA PRO A 800 8.69 6.14 -22.01
C PRO A 800 9.09 7.33 -22.94
N SER A 801 8.21 7.76 -23.85
CA SER A 801 8.59 8.63 -24.98
C SER A 801 8.70 10.12 -24.66
N TYR A 802 7.84 10.66 -23.78
CA TYR A 802 7.80 12.10 -23.50
C TYR A 802 8.62 12.47 -22.25
N LEU A 803 8.63 11.61 -21.23
CA LEU A 803 9.37 11.78 -19.97
C LEU A 803 10.25 10.55 -19.66
N PRO A 804 11.43 10.40 -20.29
CA PRO A 804 12.29 9.23 -20.11
C PRO A 804 12.91 9.12 -18.71
N TYR A 805 13.10 10.23 -17.97
CA TYR A 805 13.61 10.21 -16.58
C TYR A 805 12.52 10.44 -15.52
N ALA A 806 11.24 10.53 -15.92
CA ALA A 806 10.12 10.83 -15.01
C ALA A 806 10.30 12.08 -14.14
N ARG A 807 11.10 13.06 -14.57
CA ARG A 807 11.35 14.33 -13.85
C ARG A 807 10.96 15.53 -14.69
N LEU A 808 10.29 16.49 -14.06
CA LEU A 808 9.94 17.78 -14.64
C LEU A 808 10.49 18.88 -13.74
N SER A 809 11.20 19.85 -14.32
CA SER A 809 11.66 21.05 -13.63
C SER A 809 10.87 22.27 -14.11
N ILE A 810 10.45 23.11 -13.17
CA ILE A 810 9.64 24.30 -13.41
C ILE A 810 10.38 25.52 -12.85
N LYS A 811 10.52 26.58 -13.65
CA LYS A 811 11.15 27.85 -13.24
C LYS A 811 10.08 28.91 -12.97
N PRO A 812 9.62 29.11 -11.73
CA PRO A 812 8.55 30.07 -11.45
C PRO A 812 8.98 31.52 -11.68
N LEU A 813 10.28 31.85 -11.52
CA LEU A 813 10.80 33.21 -11.74
C LEU A 813 10.94 33.58 -13.23
N LYS A 814 11.07 32.59 -14.11
CA LYS A 814 11.16 32.77 -15.57
C LYS A 814 9.84 32.44 -16.25
N SER A 815 8.76 33.11 -15.85
CA SER A 815 7.42 32.95 -16.46
C SER A 815 6.87 31.52 -16.48
N PHE A 816 7.22 30.71 -15.47
CA PHE A 816 6.79 29.31 -15.32
C PHE A 816 7.24 28.39 -16.47
N GLU A 817 8.43 28.63 -17.02
CA GLU A 817 9.02 27.75 -18.04
C GLU A 817 9.27 26.34 -17.51
N MET A 818 8.91 25.35 -18.33
CA MET A 818 9.09 23.93 -18.04
C MET A 818 10.27 23.34 -18.80
N THR A 819 11.12 22.60 -18.10
CA THR A 819 12.21 21.81 -18.66
C THR A 819 11.95 20.33 -18.40
N LEU A 820 11.94 19.53 -19.48
CA LEU A 820 11.70 18.09 -19.44
C LEU A 820 13.04 17.36 -19.44
N HIS A 821 13.34 16.60 -18.40
CA HIS A 821 14.61 15.88 -18.30
C HIS A 821 14.66 14.70 -19.30
N GLY A 822 15.76 14.63 -20.06
CA GLY A 822 16.06 13.56 -21.04
C GLY A 822 15.61 13.76 -22.47
N GLN A 823 15.07 14.93 -22.79
CA GLN A 823 15.13 15.41 -24.17
C GLN A 823 16.44 16.14 -24.36
N GLU A 824 17.37 15.58 -25.14
CA GLU A 824 18.44 16.37 -25.74
C GLU A 824 17.81 17.60 -26.40
N LYS A 825 18.53 18.74 -26.42
CA LYS A 825 18.12 20.05 -26.97
C LYS A 825 17.81 20.04 -28.49
N ARG A 826 17.26 18.96 -29.05
CA ARG A 826 16.76 18.84 -30.42
C ARG A 826 15.34 19.38 -30.53
N ARG A 827 15.18 20.69 -30.38
CA ARG A 827 14.22 21.54 -31.12
C ARG A 827 14.27 23.00 -30.64
N ASN A 828 15.22 23.76 -31.18
CA ASN A 828 15.26 25.23 -31.10
C ASN A 828 14.11 25.94 -31.85
N ARG A 829 12.89 25.38 -31.90
CA ARG A 829 11.73 26.02 -32.59
C ARG A 829 10.37 25.79 -31.94
N CYS A 830 10.28 25.32 -30.70
CA CYS A 830 9.01 25.30 -29.98
C CYS A 830 9.05 26.32 -28.84
N SER A 831 8.09 27.24 -28.86
CA SER A 831 7.77 28.15 -27.75
C SER A 831 7.96 27.48 -26.40
N ALA A 832 8.66 28.14 -25.47
CA ALA A 832 8.88 27.60 -24.13
C ALA A 832 7.54 27.11 -23.55
N LEU A 833 7.47 25.81 -23.21
CA LEU A 833 6.27 25.23 -22.61
C LEU A 833 6.10 25.86 -21.23
N LYS A 834 4.92 26.45 -20.97
CA LYS A 834 4.63 27.12 -19.70
C LYS A 834 3.72 26.26 -18.85
N MET A 835 4.01 26.22 -17.55
CA MET A 835 3.16 25.56 -16.56
C MET A 835 1.96 26.43 -16.19
N ASP A 836 0.87 25.81 -15.75
CA ASP A 836 -0.23 26.53 -15.09
C ASP A 836 0.31 27.25 -13.83
N PRO A 837 0.19 28.58 -13.73
CA PRO A 837 0.68 29.35 -12.59
C PRO A 837 0.12 28.86 -11.25
N LEU A 838 -1.15 28.41 -11.22
CA LEU A 838 -1.79 27.92 -9.98
C LEU A 838 -1.10 26.66 -9.46
N ILE A 839 -0.71 25.75 -10.35
CA ILE A 839 -0.05 24.50 -9.99
C ILE A 839 1.37 24.78 -9.47
N ALA A 840 2.09 25.66 -10.15
CA ALA A 840 3.45 26.05 -9.75
C ALA A 840 3.47 26.82 -8.43
N GLN A 841 2.49 27.69 -8.18
CA GLN A 841 2.35 28.40 -6.90
C GLN A 841 2.08 27.43 -5.76
N ARG A 842 1.15 26.49 -5.90
CA ARG A 842 0.90 25.46 -4.87
C ARG A 842 2.13 24.62 -4.56
N ALA A 843 2.88 24.23 -5.59
CA ALA A 843 4.13 23.49 -5.39
C ALA A 843 5.14 24.32 -4.58
N LYS A 844 5.25 25.63 -4.88
CA LYS A 844 6.07 26.55 -4.11
C LYS A 844 5.59 26.67 -2.66
N ASP A 845 4.28 26.80 -2.44
CA ASP A 845 3.69 26.94 -1.10
C ASP A 845 4.02 25.72 -0.22
N ILE A 846 3.80 24.50 -0.75
CA ILE A 846 4.14 23.24 -0.06
C ILE A 846 5.63 23.18 0.29
N LEU A 847 6.51 23.56 -0.65
CA LEU A 847 7.95 23.60 -0.40
C LEU A 847 8.32 24.64 0.68
N THR A 848 7.67 25.79 0.70
CA THR A 848 7.92 26.80 1.74
C THR A 848 7.42 26.34 3.11
N GLU A 849 6.29 25.65 3.19
CA GLU A 849 5.77 25.06 4.44
C GLU A 849 6.72 23.98 4.97
N ARG A 850 7.20 23.11 4.08
CA ARG A 850 8.19 22.08 4.42
C ARG A 850 9.51 22.68 4.89
N ASN A 851 10.00 23.72 4.23
CA ASN A 851 11.24 24.40 4.64
C ASN A 851 11.08 25.05 6.03
N LYS A 852 9.90 25.58 6.36
CA LYS A 852 9.59 26.07 7.70
C LYS A 852 9.59 24.94 8.73
N GLN A 853 8.90 23.84 8.47
CA GLN A 853 8.91 22.65 9.35
C GLN A 853 10.32 22.10 9.55
N SER A 854 11.11 21.97 8.49
CA SER A 854 12.51 21.53 8.59
C SER A 854 13.37 22.49 9.45
N SER A 855 13.10 23.79 9.39
CA SER A 855 13.80 24.75 10.25
C SER A 855 13.39 24.62 11.72
N GLU A 856 12.10 24.40 12.00
CA GLU A 856 11.58 24.13 13.35
C GLU A 856 12.13 22.81 13.91
N ASP A 857 12.18 21.76 13.09
CA ASP A 857 12.75 20.45 13.44
C ASP A 857 14.25 20.54 13.72
N LYS A 858 15.00 21.33 12.93
CA LYS A 858 16.42 21.60 13.19
C LYS A 858 16.60 22.32 14.53
N ILE A 859 15.74 23.29 14.84
CA ILE A 859 15.77 24.00 16.13
C ILE A 859 15.42 23.04 17.27
N LEU A 860 14.41 22.19 17.12
CA LEU A 860 14.04 21.15 18.09
C LEU A 860 15.16 20.12 18.31
N ALA A 861 15.83 19.68 17.24
CA ALA A 861 16.97 18.78 17.32
C ALA A 861 18.16 19.43 18.05
N GLN A 862 18.43 20.71 17.81
CA GLN A 862 19.45 21.48 18.55
C GLN A 862 19.07 21.63 20.03
N LEU A 863 17.80 21.93 20.34
CA LEU A 863 17.29 21.99 21.72
C LEU A 863 17.42 20.65 22.44
N ASN A 864 17.11 19.54 21.76
CA ASN A 864 17.24 18.20 22.32
C ASN A 864 18.71 17.79 22.52
N ALA A 865 19.62 18.18 21.62
CA ALA A 865 21.05 17.98 21.80
C ALA A 865 21.58 18.77 23.00
N LEU A 866 21.18 20.04 23.14
CA LEU A 866 21.49 20.87 24.30
C LEU A 866 20.95 20.25 25.58
N ARG A 867 19.70 19.78 25.58
CA ARG A 867 19.10 19.08 26.73
C ARG A 867 19.92 17.87 27.15
N LYS A 868 20.34 17.01 26.21
CA LYS A 868 21.23 15.87 26.51
C LYS A 868 22.56 16.30 27.10
N THR A 869 23.14 17.42 26.63
CA THR A 869 24.37 17.94 27.23
C THR A 869 24.16 18.44 28.65
N PHE A 870 23.02 19.08 28.95
CA PHE A 870 22.66 19.48 30.32
C PHE A 870 22.45 18.29 31.25
N GLU A 871 21.74 17.25 30.79
CA GLU A 871 21.56 16.01 31.56
C GLU A 871 22.89 15.30 31.84
N GLY A 872 23.83 15.30 30.88
CA GLY A 872 25.19 14.79 31.07
C GLY A 872 26.01 15.63 32.05
N LEU A 873 25.91 16.96 31.99
CA LEU A 873 26.54 17.86 32.95
C LEU A 873 25.96 17.68 34.35
N GLU A 874 24.63 17.53 34.48
CA GLU A 874 23.97 17.27 35.76
C GLU A 874 24.41 15.93 36.35
N ALA A 875 24.51 14.88 35.53
CA ALA A 875 25.05 13.59 35.96
C ALA A 875 26.51 13.69 36.44
N ASN A 876 27.33 14.51 35.77
CA ASN A 876 28.72 14.76 36.18
C ASN A 876 28.79 15.57 37.48
N VAL A 877 27.94 16.60 37.65
CA VAL A 877 27.85 17.36 38.90
C VAL A 877 27.40 16.48 40.05
N ARG A 878 26.41 15.60 39.85
CA ARG A 878 25.98 14.62 40.86
C ARG A 878 27.11 13.65 41.23
N LYS A 879 27.91 13.18 40.24
CA LYS A 879 29.11 12.37 40.51
C LYS A 879 30.13 13.13 41.35
N ILE A 880 30.39 14.39 41.02
CA ILE A 880 31.32 15.25 41.77
C ILE A 880 30.81 15.49 43.20
N GLN A 881 29.52 15.75 43.36
CA GLN A 881 28.88 15.93 44.66
C GLN A 881 28.99 14.66 45.51
N HIS A 882 28.75 13.48 44.93
CA HIS A 882 28.95 12.19 45.62
C HIS A 882 30.41 11.97 46.03
N THR A 883 31.39 12.32 45.20
CA THR A 883 32.82 12.23 45.58
C THR A 883 33.20 13.21 46.69
N LEU A 884 32.64 14.41 46.70
CA LEU A 884 32.89 15.40 47.75
C LEU A 884 32.26 14.97 49.08
N THR A 885 31.02 14.46 49.05
CA THR A 885 30.35 13.95 50.27
C THR A 885 30.96 12.66 50.78
N GLY A 886 31.55 11.83 49.90
CA GLY A 886 32.29 10.63 50.29
C GLY A 886 33.58 10.97 51.04
N ASN A 887 34.30 12.02 50.61
CA ASN A 887 35.52 12.45 51.27
C ASN A 887 35.28 13.16 52.62
N THR A 888 34.10 13.76 52.84
CA THR A 888 33.81 14.42 54.13
C THR A 888 33.46 13.47 55.27
N VAL A 889 33.16 12.20 54.98
CA VAL A 889 32.85 11.21 56.05
C VAL A 889 34.13 10.57 56.60
N ASP A 890 35.17 10.40 55.78
CA ASP A 890 36.45 9.82 56.22
C ASP A 890 37.34 10.78 57.04
N ASP A 891 37.15 12.10 56.93
CA ASP A 891 37.94 13.07 57.69
C ASP A 891 37.34 13.41 59.08
N SER A 892 36.12 12.97 59.40
CA SER A 892 35.50 13.19 60.73
C SER A 892 35.73 12.06 61.75
N GLU A 893 36.36 10.94 61.36
CA GLU A 893 36.75 9.85 62.28
C GLU A 893 38.23 9.89 62.71
N LYS A 894 38.95 10.98 62.40
CA LYS A 894 40.32 11.23 62.89
C LYS A 894 40.47 12.65 63.44
N SER A 895 39.73 12.98 64.50
CA SER A 895 40.10 14.02 65.46
C SER A 895 39.56 13.72 66.84
#